data_AF-A0A432F559-F1
#
_entry.id   AF-A0A432F559-F1
#
_cell.length_a   1.000
_cell.length_b   1.000
_cell.length_c   1.000
_cell.angle_alpha   90.00
_cell.angle_beta   90.00
_cell.angle_gamma   90.00
#
_symmetry.space_group_name_H-M   'P 1'
#
loop_
_entity.id
_entity.type
_entity.pdbx_description
1 polymer ?
#
loop_
_entity_poly.entity_id
_entity_poly.type
_entity_poly.pdbx_seq_one_letter_code
_entity_poly.pdbx_strand_id
1 'polypeptide(L)'
;MPTNTPHDDLSSWNGKTDEDVLKTNPLKFQGEPTFEGIHRITTEALNDIYDNITTHNEFGSTNVTLANGQIINVKDMMYDLGDGKVGMHIIPVNDNANVLDNTGEPLAGYQLMDDFLREKMRLNSDDPIYALVAYIHPELHSGELTSLAEDMLKTEMGNTHLGAYFGKGVTSNSPEEYHNRQWSVEGYPANVQILSLQDVPQATLNKNARLVDAVLNNGVVFPGDYKNDKFRTIDLNTLLFFYKEWLLKSPENNNVLREDESWGTYCAEHKTIVANVMLNLPHNEESFKEVFADDADALWAAFKKDFKRHTGRSFKSSDETYFEPLWKKEGLSATELPNVRNCIRAWKNIQEYNAYDQARHAGSLDSYTGFTPLTPGAGMAWAPETTADLVKNFADAYTSLRNVGGAMCAATVAGFMPQVSDRMGITPDDYFKLGIPVMVKTMLADAKMNAVSDINWLQTKTATLYIAMGGKAEDIASGNFDPKIKGLLDAVMSPVEQALPQIITETPLNIDQAERWLDSAIEVDLKMARKRAVSAPDKTQFYSPPAVTHRIALGIHKASQYINIRTVATAVHSEEVTTQVGEVGYTEHVVVRGDTLFGLSRYYYGNASGWDRIYQANQDILSSPNALEIGQVLRIPQV
;
A
#
# COMPACT_ATOMS: atom_id res chain seq x y z
N MET A 1 -21.01 2.81 -39.80
CA MET A 1 -20.25 1.68 -39.26
C MET A 1 -19.63 2.14 -37.96
N PRO A 2 -19.95 1.56 -36.80
CA PRO A 2 -19.29 1.93 -35.56
C PRO A 2 -17.94 1.20 -35.50
N THR A 3 -16.87 1.97 -35.40
CA THR A 3 -15.50 1.51 -35.14
C THR A 3 -15.37 1.27 -33.65
N ASN A 4 -15.25 0.01 -33.24
CA ASN A 4 -14.85 -0.37 -31.87
C ASN A 4 -13.38 0.03 -31.67
N THR A 5 -13.16 1.13 -30.96
CA THR A 5 -11.87 1.46 -30.36
C THR A 5 -11.84 0.80 -28.97
N PRO A 6 -10.80 0.03 -28.60
CA PRO A 6 -10.68 -0.51 -27.24
C PRO A 6 -10.61 0.64 -26.23
N HIS A 7 -11.34 0.50 -25.12
CA HIS A 7 -11.45 1.50 -24.06
C HIS A 7 -10.08 1.81 -23.42
N ASP A 8 -9.87 3.10 -23.16
CA ASP A 8 -8.65 3.73 -22.66
C ASP A 8 -8.60 3.66 -21.12
N ASP A 9 -7.93 2.66 -20.53
CA ASP A 9 -8.02 2.32 -19.08
C ASP A 9 -6.98 3.01 -18.15
N LEU A 10 -6.13 3.92 -18.66
CA LEU A 10 -5.19 4.67 -17.79
C LEU A 10 -5.37 6.19 -17.82
N SER A 11 -6.00 6.75 -18.85
CA SER A 11 -6.33 8.19 -18.94
C SER A 11 -7.75 8.51 -18.44
N SER A 12 -8.64 7.51 -18.33
CA SER A 12 -10.04 7.68 -17.91
C SER A 12 -10.28 7.47 -16.41
N TRP A 13 -9.26 7.04 -15.65
CA TRP A 13 -9.35 6.95 -14.21
C TRP A 13 -9.20 8.36 -13.59
N ASN A 14 -10.35 8.95 -13.26
CA ASN A 14 -10.51 10.34 -12.89
C ASN A 14 -10.34 10.62 -11.38
N GLY A 15 -9.71 9.71 -10.63
CA GLY A 15 -9.43 9.92 -9.21
C GLY A 15 -10.65 10.22 -8.33
N LYS A 16 -11.87 10.00 -8.86
CA LYS A 16 -13.07 10.14 -8.07
C LYS A 16 -13.24 8.91 -7.20
N THR A 17 -13.31 9.15 -5.90
CA THR A 17 -14.03 8.30 -4.97
C THR A 17 -15.52 8.35 -5.30
N ASP A 18 -15.93 7.78 -6.42
CA ASP A 18 -17.34 7.52 -6.73
C ASP A 18 -17.55 6.00 -6.66
N GLU A 19 -18.69 5.61 -6.08
CA GLU A 19 -19.09 4.27 -5.63
C GLU A 19 -19.06 3.13 -6.68
N ASP A 20 -18.48 3.36 -7.87
CA ASP A 20 -18.47 2.46 -9.02
C ASP A 20 -17.08 1.94 -9.46
N VAL A 21 -16.02 2.12 -8.65
CA VAL A 21 -14.73 1.43 -8.89
C VAL A 21 -14.30 0.64 -7.65
N LEU A 22 -15.05 -0.44 -7.35
CA LEU A 22 -14.39 -1.64 -6.85
C LEU A 22 -13.78 -2.36 -8.07
N LYS A 23 -12.70 -1.77 -8.59
CA LYS A 23 -11.53 -2.54 -9.03
C LYS A 23 -11.26 -3.56 -7.90
N THR A 24 -11.20 -4.84 -8.22
CA THR A 24 -11.39 -5.89 -7.22
C THR A 24 -10.40 -5.72 -6.06
N ASN A 25 -10.90 -5.39 -4.87
CA ASN A 25 -10.02 -5.21 -3.71
C ASN A 25 -9.52 -6.59 -3.24
N PRO A 26 -8.19 -6.84 -3.25
CA PRO A 26 -7.63 -8.13 -2.84
C PRO A 26 -8.07 -8.60 -1.46
N LEU A 27 -8.23 -7.68 -0.50
CA LEU A 27 -8.65 -8.01 0.87
C LEU A 27 -10.12 -8.44 0.96
N LYS A 28 -10.93 -8.11 -0.05
CA LYS A 28 -12.35 -8.49 -0.15
C LYS A 28 -12.58 -9.62 -1.16
N PHE A 29 -11.55 -10.05 -1.87
CA PHE A 29 -11.66 -11.00 -2.97
C PHE A 29 -11.76 -12.46 -2.48
N GLN A 30 -12.87 -13.11 -2.84
CA GLN A 30 -13.19 -14.49 -2.46
C GLN A 30 -12.87 -15.53 -3.56
N GLY A 31 -12.43 -15.09 -4.74
CA GLY A 31 -12.09 -16.00 -5.84
C GLY A 31 -10.66 -16.55 -5.75
N GLU A 32 -10.34 -17.44 -6.68
CA GLU A 32 -8.99 -17.92 -6.91
C GLU A 32 -8.10 -16.81 -7.48
N PRO A 33 -6.88 -16.61 -6.95
CA PRO A 33 -5.92 -15.67 -7.50
C PRO A 33 -5.58 -15.97 -8.96
N THR A 34 -5.33 -14.93 -9.73
CA THR A 34 -4.82 -15.04 -11.10
C THR A 34 -3.34 -14.73 -11.14
N PHE A 35 -2.55 -15.59 -11.77
CA PHE A 35 -1.17 -15.29 -12.13
C PHE A 35 -1.08 -14.96 -13.62
N GLU A 36 -0.99 -13.67 -13.93
CA GLU A 36 -0.93 -13.20 -15.31
C GLU A 36 0.46 -13.43 -15.93
N GLY A 37 0.47 -13.56 -17.26
CA GLY A 37 1.67 -13.91 -18.01
C GLY A 37 2.01 -15.41 -17.95
N ILE A 38 3.17 -15.74 -18.51
CA ILE A 38 3.64 -17.13 -18.70
C ILE A 38 4.57 -17.63 -17.59
N HIS A 39 4.88 -16.77 -16.62
CA HIS A 39 5.86 -17.05 -15.58
C HIS A 39 5.17 -17.51 -14.29
N ARG A 40 5.74 -18.53 -13.64
CA ARG A 40 5.25 -19.08 -12.37
C ARG A 40 6.41 -19.29 -11.42
N ILE A 41 6.14 -19.22 -10.12
CA ILE A 41 7.12 -19.59 -9.09
C ILE A 41 7.32 -21.11 -9.17
N THR A 42 8.55 -21.58 -9.12
CA THR A 42 8.85 -23.02 -9.14
C THR A 42 8.36 -23.71 -7.87
N THR A 43 8.06 -25.01 -7.96
CA THR A 43 7.69 -25.80 -6.77
C THR A 43 8.83 -25.85 -5.76
N GLU A 44 10.07 -25.89 -6.25
CA GLU A 44 11.28 -25.82 -5.41
C GLU A 44 11.34 -24.49 -4.65
N ALA A 45 11.13 -23.34 -5.31
CA ALA A 45 11.14 -22.05 -4.63
C ALA A 45 9.98 -21.92 -3.63
N LEU A 46 8.76 -22.34 -4.00
CA LEU A 46 7.62 -22.32 -3.07
C LEU A 46 7.88 -23.14 -1.79
N ASN A 47 8.55 -24.29 -1.92
CA ASN A 47 8.86 -25.16 -0.79
C ASN A 47 10.07 -24.68 0.02
N ASP A 48 11.19 -24.45 -0.67
CA ASP A 48 12.51 -24.32 -0.02
C ASP A 48 12.87 -22.87 0.31
N ILE A 49 12.34 -21.90 -0.45
CA ILE A 49 12.65 -20.47 -0.28
C ILE A 49 11.51 -19.77 0.46
N TYR A 50 10.26 -20.06 0.10
CA TYR A 50 9.08 -19.36 0.63
C TYR A 50 8.36 -20.12 1.75
N ASP A 51 9.11 -20.91 2.53
CA ASP A 51 8.63 -21.64 3.71
C ASP A 51 7.38 -22.52 3.47
N ASN A 52 7.51 -23.50 2.57
CA ASN A 52 6.48 -24.52 2.32
C ASN A 52 5.11 -23.97 1.89
N ILE A 53 5.09 -22.97 1.01
CA ILE A 53 3.84 -22.60 0.31
C ILE A 53 3.38 -23.79 -0.53
N THR A 54 2.22 -24.35 -0.19
CA THR A 54 1.82 -25.67 -0.71
C THR A 54 1.25 -25.60 -2.12
N THR A 55 0.74 -24.44 -2.51
CA THR A 55 0.18 -24.21 -3.85
C THR A 55 0.61 -22.86 -4.40
N HIS A 56 0.76 -22.77 -5.73
CA HIS A 56 1.08 -21.49 -6.37
C HIS A 56 0.05 -20.40 -6.07
N ASN A 57 -1.22 -20.77 -5.87
CA ASN A 57 -2.32 -19.85 -5.53
C ASN A 57 -2.16 -19.19 -4.15
N GLU A 58 -1.37 -19.76 -3.25
CA GLU A 58 -1.12 -19.17 -1.93
C GLU A 58 0.00 -18.11 -1.95
N PHE A 59 0.82 -18.06 -3.00
CA PHE A 59 1.92 -17.10 -3.10
C PHE A 59 1.40 -15.65 -3.11
N GLY A 60 1.78 -14.88 -2.10
CA GLY A 60 1.29 -13.51 -1.92
C GLY A 60 0.03 -13.37 -1.06
N SER A 61 -0.38 -14.44 -0.38
CA SER A 61 -1.48 -14.44 0.60
C SER A 61 -1.00 -14.90 1.97
N THR A 62 -1.81 -14.67 3.00
CA THR A 62 -1.53 -15.02 4.38
C THR A 62 -2.71 -15.78 4.99
N ASN A 63 -2.46 -17.00 5.45
CA ASN A 63 -3.35 -17.82 6.26
C ASN A 63 -3.24 -17.39 7.73
N VAL A 64 -4.30 -16.77 8.25
CA VAL A 64 -4.36 -16.31 9.64
C VAL A 64 -5.24 -17.25 10.45
N THR A 65 -4.65 -17.88 11.46
CA THR A 65 -5.40 -18.65 12.46
C THR A 65 -5.97 -17.71 13.52
N LEU A 66 -7.29 -17.79 13.71
CA LEU A 66 -8.03 -17.04 14.73
C LEU A 66 -8.06 -17.83 16.04
N ALA A 67 -8.36 -17.15 17.16
CA ALA A 67 -8.41 -17.76 18.49
C ALA A 67 -9.39 -18.94 18.64
N ASN A 68 -10.36 -19.07 17.75
CA ASN A 68 -11.32 -20.19 17.70
C ASN A 68 -10.86 -21.35 16.79
N GLY A 69 -9.65 -21.29 16.22
CA GLY A 69 -9.08 -22.27 15.28
C GLY A 69 -9.53 -22.11 13.82
N GLN A 70 -10.40 -21.13 13.52
CA GLN A 70 -10.75 -20.82 12.13
C GLN A 70 -9.55 -20.19 11.42
N ILE A 71 -9.33 -20.57 10.16
CA ILE A 71 -8.32 -19.96 9.30
C ILE A 71 -9.01 -19.04 8.30
N ILE A 72 -8.50 -17.82 8.15
CA ILE A 72 -8.86 -16.90 7.06
C ILE A 72 -7.67 -16.72 6.14
N ASN A 73 -7.90 -16.68 4.83
CA ASN A 73 -6.85 -16.38 3.85
C ASN A 73 -6.99 -14.92 3.40
N VAL A 74 -5.95 -14.12 3.62
CA VAL A 74 -5.89 -12.71 3.27
C VAL A 74 -4.92 -12.53 2.12
N LYS A 75 -5.36 -11.97 1.00
CA LYS A 75 -4.53 -11.73 -0.19
C LYS A 75 -3.75 -10.42 -0.05
N ASP A 76 -2.96 -10.33 1.02
CA ASP A 76 -2.35 -9.10 1.52
C ASP A 76 -1.22 -8.56 0.65
N MET A 77 -0.52 -9.41 -0.12
CA MET A 77 0.56 -8.97 -1.02
C MET A 77 0.15 -8.97 -2.50
N MET A 78 -1.05 -9.46 -2.83
CA MET A 78 -1.61 -9.45 -4.18
C MET A 78 -2.25 -8.10 -4.53
N TYR A 79 -2.59 -7.90 -5.80
CA TYR A 79 -3.13 -6.65 -6.32
C TYR A 79 -4.18 -6.86 -7.41
N ASP A 80 -4.92 -5.79 -7.72
CA ASP A 80 -5.90 -5.76 -8.81
C ASP A 80 -5.22 -5.78 -10.18
N LEU A 81 -5.45 -6.86 -10.93
CA LEU A 81 -4.95 -7.03 -12.28
C LEU A 81 -5.88 -6.38 -13.32
N GLY A 82 -7.08 -5.95 -12.91
CA GLY A 82 -8.12 -5.45 -13.80
C GLY A 82 -9.11 -6.55 -14.21
N ASP A 83 -10.18 -6.17 -14.90
CA ASP A 83 -11.23 -7.09 -15.38
C ASP A 83 -11.80 -8.03 -14.31
N GLY A 84 -11.85 -7.58 -13.06
CA GLY A 84 -12.36 -8.34 -11.93
C GLY A 84 -11.35 -9.30 -11.29
N LYS A 85 -10.11 -9.38 -11.78
CA LYS A 85 -9.09 -10.33 -11.34
C LYS A 85 -8.18 -9.75 -10.25
N VAL A 86 -7.84 -10.59 -9.28
CA VAL A 86 -6.83 -10.30 -8.24
C VAL A 86 -5.74 -11.35 -8.31
N GLY A 87 -4.49 -10.94 -8.16
CA GLY A 87 -3.36 -11.85 -8.03
C GLY A 87 -2.05 -11.13 -8.31
N MET A 88 -1.19 -11.73 -9.14
CA MET A 88 0.14 -11.20 -9.46
C MET A 88 0.52 -11.39 -10.93
N HIS A 89 1.35 -10.50 -11.45
CA HIS A 89 2.02 -10.64 -12.75
C HIS A 89 3.52 -10.84 -12.50
N ILE A 90 3.98 -12.09 -12.55
CA ILE A 90 5.38 -12.44 -12.23
C ILE A 90 6.28 -12.08 -13.41
N ILE A 91 7.35 -11.33 -13.14
CA ILE A 91 8.39 -11.01 -14.13
C ILE A 91 9.74 -11.45 -13.57
N PRO A 92 10.44 -12.41 -14.22
CA PRO A 92 11.77 -12.78 -13.80
C PRO A 92 12.74 -11.62 -14.08
N VAL A 93 13.58 -11.32 -13.10
CA VAL A 93 14.72 -10.41 -13.23
C VAL A 93 15.99 -11.10 -12.75
N ASN A 94 17.14 -10.68 -13.28
CA ASN A 94 18.43 -11.14 -12.80
C ASN A 94 19.47 -10.01 -12.87
N ASP A 95 20.19 -9.79 -11.78
CA ASP A 95 21.19 -8.74 -11.69
C ASP A 95 22.52 -9.11 -12.37
N ASN A 96 22.79 -10.40 -12.51
CA ASN A 96 24.10 -10.93 -12.92
C ASN A 96 24.05 -11.85 -14.15
N ALA A 97 22.85 -12.21 -14.62
CA ALA A 97 22.64 -13.12 -15.74
C ALA A 97 21.52 -12.64 -16.67
N ASN A 98 21.35 -13.38 -17.76
CA ASN A 98 20.25 -13.16 -18.69
C ASN A 98 18.96 -13.79 -18.15
N VAL A 99 17.83 -13.24 -18.58
CA VAL A 99 16.51 -13.89 -18.49
C VAL A 99 16.13 -14.46 -19.86
N LEU A 100 15.12 -15.33 -19.92
CA LEU A 100 14.64 -15.88 -21.18
C LEU A 100 13.33 -15.22 -21.60
N ASP A 101 13.19 -14.91 -22.88
CA ASP A 101 11.92 -14.47 -23.45
C ASP A 101 10.94 -15.64 -23.63
N ASN A 102 9.76 -15.35 -24.18
CA ASN A 102 8.72 -16.35 -24.43
C ASN A 102 9.07 -17.39 -25.52
N THR A 103 10.14 -17.18 -26.28
CA THR A 103 10.69 -18.11 -27.28
C THR A 103 11.87 -18.92 -26.73
N GLY A 104 12.33 -18.62 -25.52
CA GLY A 104 13.52 -19.22 -24.91
C GLY A 104 14.83 -18.53 -25.28
N GLU A 105 14.79 -17.38 -25.97
CA GLU A 105 15.97 -16.63 -26.33
C GLU A 105 16.45 -15.75 -25.15
N PRO A 106 17.76 -15.59 -24.95
CA PRO A 106 18.30 -14.82 -23.84
C PRO A 106 18.16 -13.31 -24.05
N LEU A 107 17.63 -12.62 -23.04
CA LEU A 107 17.59 -11.17 -22.91
C LEU A 107 18.42 -10.71 -21.71
N ALA A 108 18.86 -9.45 -21.70
CA ALA A 108 19.47 -8.86 -20.51
C ALA A 108 18.51 -9.03 -19.31
N GLY A 109 19.04 -9.31 -18.12
CA GLY A 109 18.25 -9.72 -16.96
C GLY A 109 17.18 -8.72 -16.49
N TYR A 110 17.16 -7.49 -16.99
CA TYR A 110 16.14 -6.48 -16.72
C TYR A 110 15.12 -6.28 -17.86
N GLN A 111 15.39 -6.81 -19.05
CA GLN A 111 14.75 -6.37 -20.29
C GLN A 111 13.25 -6.61 -20.30
N LEU A 112 12.79 -7.75 -19.77
CA LEU A 112 11.36 -8.06 -19.66
C LEU A 112 10.61 -7.04 -18.80
N MET A 113 11.20 -6.61 -17.68
CA MET A 113 10.61 -5.57 -16.82
C MET A 113 10.61 -4.21 -17.52
N ASP A 114 11.71 -3.84 -18.18
CA ASP A 114 11.80 -2.59 -18.95
C ASP A 114 10.71 -2.54 -20.04
N ASP A 115 10.57 -3.60 -20.82
CA ASP A 115 9.59 -3.69 -21.91
C ASP A 115 8.15 -3.64 -21.37
N PHE A 116 7.87 -4.38 -20.29
CA PHE A 116 6.57 -4.36 -19.61
C PHE A 116 6.23 -2.96 -19.10
N LEU A 117 7.14 -2.30 -18.38
CA LEU A 117 6.89 -0.97 -17.83
C LEU A 117 6.74 0.07 -18.94
N ARG A 118 7.50 -0.02 -20.03
CA ARG A 118 7.34 0.88 -21.19
C ARG A 118 5.97 0.73 -21.83
N GLU A 119 5.48 -0.50 -21.97
CA GLU A 119 4.12 -0.74 -22.46
C GLU A 119 3.08 -0.14 -21.50
N LYS A 120 3.13 -0.49 -20.21
CA LYS A 120 2.14 -0.03 -19.21
C LYS A 120 2.13 1.48 -19.03
N MET A 121 3.30 2.13 -19.13
CA MET A 121 3.43 3.59 -19.01
C MET A 121 3.32 4.33 -20.36
N ARG A 122 3.17 3.61 -21.48
CA ARG A 122 3.16 4.16 -22.86
C ARG A 122 4.40 5.02 -23.16
N LEU A 123 5.57 4.52 -22.79
CA LEU A 123 6.86 5.19 -22.96
C LEU A 123 7.50 4.83 -24.31
N ASN A 124 8.18 5.80 -24.91
CA ASN A 124 9.10 5.52 -26.02
C ASN A 124 10.36 4.81 -25.52
N SER A 125 11.21 4.35 -26.43
CA SER A 125 12.46 3.64 -26.11
C SER A 125 13.43 4.45 -25.25
N ASP A 126 13.47 5.77 -25.44
CA ASP A 126 14.41 6.67 -24.76
C ASP A 126 13.81 7.38 -23.55
N ASP A 127 12.49 7.24 -23.33
CA ASP A 127 11.83 7.86 -22.20
C ASP A 127 12.30 7.21 -20.88
N PRO A 128 12.45 8.01 -19.80
CA PRO A 128 12.90 7.48 -18.52
C PRO A 128 11.82 6.60 -17.88
N ILE A 129 12.24 5.47 -17.31
CA ILE A 129 11.43 4.68 -16.40
C ILE A 129 11.65 5.21 -14.98
N TYR A 130 10.55 5.32 -14.22
CA TYR A 130 10.56 5.47 -12.78
C TYR A 130 9.35 4.72 -12.22
N ALA A 131 9.59 3.72 -11.39
CA ALA A 131 8.55 2.97 -10.68
C ALA A 131 8.93 2.84 -9.21
N LEU A 132 7.96 2.79 -8.31
CA LEU A 132 8.21 2.44 -6.90
C LEU A 132 8.31 0.91 -6.80
N VAL A 133 9.13 0.43 -5.86
CA VAL A 133 9.41 -1.00 -5.69
C VAL A 133 9.25 -1.34 -4.21
N ALA A 134 8.24 -2.12 -3.86
CA ALA A 134 7.96 -2.56 -2.50
C ALA A 134 8.36 -4.03 -2.34
N TYR A 135 9.38 -4.30 -1.53
CA TYR A 135 9.90 -5.65 -1.30
C TYR A 135 9.06 -6.35 -0.24
N ILE A 136 8.68 -7.59 -0.54
CA ILE A 136 7.71 -8.37 0.23
C ILE A 136 8.33 -9.67 0.75
N HIS A 137 7.72 -10.22 1.80
CA HIS A 137 8.06 -11.50 2.41
C HIS A 137 6.93 -12.53 2.23
N PRO A 138 6.86 -13.22 1.07
CA PRO A 138 5.87 -14.29 0.85
C PRO A 138 6.03 -15.47 1.80
N GLU A 139 7.22 -15.71 2.36
CA GLU A 139 7.47 -16.76 3.34
C GLU A 139 6.72 -16.53 4.67
N LEU A 140 6.35 -15.28 4.98
CA LEU A 140 5.51 -14.95 6.13
C LEU A 140 4.02 -15.15 5.82
N HIS A 141 3.65 -16.31 5.28
CA HIS A 141 2.30 -16.61 4.78
C HIS A 141 1.38 -17.33 5.77
N SER A 142 1.84 -17.71 6.96
CA SER A 142 0.95 -18.35 7.94
C SER A 142 1.29 -18.06 9.39
N GLY A 143 0.26 -17.88 10.23
CA GLY A 143 0.47 -17.67 11.66
C GLY A 143 -0.80 -17.30 12.44
N GLU A 144 -0.66 -17.21 13.75
CA GLU A 144 -1.74 -16.84 14.67
C GLU A 144 -2.00 -15.33 14.62
N LEU A 145 -3.26 -14.91 14.70
CA LEU A 145 -3.64 -13.49 14.71
C LEU A 145 -2.87 -12.66 15.75
N THR A 146 -2.61 -13.22 16.93
CA THR A 146 -1.86 -12.54 18.00
C THR A 146 -0.39 -12.30 17.63
N SER A 147 0.20 -13.17 16.80
CA SER A 147 1.59 -13.05 16.35
C SER A 147 1.76 -12.11 15.15
N LEU A 148 0.69 -11.83 14.39
CA LEU A 148 0.76 -11.02 13.17
C LEU A 148 1.33 -9.61 13.41
N ALA A 149 0.89 -8.96 14.48
CA ALA A 149 1.28 -7.59 14.79
C ALA A 149 2.65 -7.47 15.48
N GLU A 150 3.14 -8.55 16.08
CA GLU A 150 4.35 -8.56 16.91
C GLU A 150 5.56 -9.12 16.14
N ASP A 151 5.36 -10.26 15.48
CA ASP A 151 6.48 -11.09 14.99
C ASP A 151 6.53 -11.25 13.46
N MET A 152 5.38 -11.13 12.78
CA MET A 152 5.28 -11.44 11.34
C MET A 152 5.35 -10.24 10.40
N LEU A 153 5.67 -9.03 10.91
CA LEU A 153 5.74 -7.80 10.11
C LEU A 153 4.43 -7.48 9.36
N LYS A 154 3.30 -8.03 9.81
CA LYS A 154 2.00 -7.88 9.13
C LYS A 154 1.29 -6.59 9.50
N THR A 155 1.77 -5.84 10.48
CA THR A 155 1.49 -4.40 10.54
C THR A 155 1.79 -3.77 9.19
N GLU A 156 2.87 -4.14 8.51
CA GLU A 156 3.27 -3.67 7.17
C GLU A 156 2.88 -4.61 6.01
N MET A 157 1.94 -5.52 6.22
CA MET A 157 1.47 -6.45 5.17
C MET A 157 2.60 -7.24 4.50
N GLY A 158 3.66 -7.57 5.26
CA GLY A 158 4.84 -8.26 4.75
C GLY A 158 5.79 -7.41 3.92
N ASN A 159 5.55 -6.09 3.77
CA ASN A 159 6.45 -5.17 3.07
C ASN A 159 7.52 -4.66 4.04
N THR A 160 8.79 -4.77 3.67
CA THR A 160 9.91 -4.38 4.57
C THR A 160 10.84 -3.33 3.98
N HIS A 161 10.81 -3.11 2.67
CA HIS A 161 11.62 -2.08 2.03
C HIS A 161 10.86 -1.41 0.88
N LEU A 162 11.01 -0.10 0.74
CA LEU A 162 10.45 0.69 -0.36
C LEU A 162 11.60 1.41 -1.09
N GLY A 163 11.79 1.05 -2.35
CA GLY A 163 12.76 1.63 -3.27
C GLY A 163 12.11 2.20 -4.52
N ALA A 164 12.94 2.47 -5.52
CA ALA A 164 12.51 2.84 -6.86
C ALA A 164 13.33 2.12 -7.94
N TYR A 165 12.77 2.00 -9.13
CA TYR A 165 13.41 1.39 -10.31
C TYR A 165 13.53 2.40 -11.45
N PHE A 166 14.74 2.54 -12.02
CA PHE A 166 15.07 3.55 -13.05
C PHE A 166 15.15 2.98 -14.47
N GLY A 167 14.85 1.69 -14.64
CA GLY A 167 15.11 0.95 -15.86
C GLY A 167 16.53 0.40 -15.93
N LYS A 168 16.78 -0.50 -16.89
CA LYS A 168 18.10 -1.09 -17.15
C LYS A 168 18.73 -1.80 -15.95
N GLY A 169 17.90 -2.38 -15.10
CA GLY A 169 18.34 -3.11 -13.90
C GLY A 169 18.80 -2.21 -12.74
N VAL A 170 18.66 -0.89 -12.86
CA VAL A 170 19.10 0.05 -11.84
C VAL A 170 17.97 0.36 -10.86
N THR A 171 18.19 0.05 -9.58
CA THR A 171 17.32 0.48 -8.49
C THR A 171 17.92 1.68 -7.73
N SER A 172 17.06 2.40 -7.03
CA SER A 172 17.43 3.42 -6.06
C SER A 172 16.80 3.09 -4.71
N ASN A 173 17.65 2.87 -3.72
CA ASN A 173 17.27 2.53 -2.35
C ASN A 173 17.89 3.53 -1.38
N SER A 174 17.36 3.56 -0.16
CA SER A 174 17.90 4.36 0.93
C SER A 174 18.13 3.44 2.14
N PRO A 175 19.36 3.31 2.65
CA PRO A 175 20.57 4.04 2.24
C PRO A 175 21.00 3.71 0.80
N GLU A 176 21.79 4.58 0.17
CA GLU A 176 22.10 4.53 -1.27
C GLU A 176 22.76 3.21 -1.71
N GLU A 177 23.57 2.61 -0.84
CA GLU A 177 24.27 1.34 -1.09
C GLU A 177 23.39 0.10 -0.84
N TYR A 178 22.16 0.28 -0.33
CA TYR A 178 21.25 -0.83 -0.13
C TYR A 178 20.91 -1.49 -1.47
N HIS A 179 21.10 -2.82 -1.53
CA HIS A 179 21.07 -3.63 -2.76
C HIS A 179 22.06 -3.18 -3.86
N ASN A 180 23.05 -2.32 -3.57
CA ASN A 180 24.07 -1.85 -4.53
C ASN A 180 23.49 -1.33 -5.87
N ARG A 181 22.31 -0.70 -5.83
CA ARG A 181 21.54 -0.24 -7.02
C ARG A 181 21.09 -1.36 -7.97
N GLN A 182 20.88 -2.54 -7.44
CA GLN A 182 20.39 -3.74 -8.14
C GLN A 182 19.04 -4.18 -7.57
N TRP A 183 18.38 -5.15 -8.20
CA TRP A 183 17.12 -5.68 -7.69
C TRP A 183 17.32 -6.40 -6.36
N SER A 184 18.28 -7.32 -6.26
CA SER A 184 18.50 -8.18 -5.08
C SER A 184 17.21 -8.87 -4.60
N VAL A 185 16.50 -9.49 -5.55
CA VAL A 185 15.19 -10.14 -5.32
C VAL A 185 15.25 -11.65 -5.08
N GLU A 186 16.45 -12.20 -4.82
CA GLU A 186 16.62 -13.62 -4.48
C GLU A 186 16.01 -13.90 -3.09
N GLY A 187 14.96 -14.73 -3.04
CA GLY A 187 14.13 -14.98 -1.86
C GLY A 187 13.42 -13.75 -1.30
N TYR A 188 13.44 -12.63 -2.03
CA TYR A 188 12.96 -11.34 -1.55
C TYR A 188 12.30 -10.55 -2.70
N PRO A 189 11.18 -11.07 -3.24
CA PRO A 189 10.56 -10.50 -4.42
C PRO A 189 9.99 -9.12 -4.15
N ALA A 190 9.73 -8.37 -5.22
CA ALA A 190 9.30 -6.98 -5.09
C ALA A 190 8.12 -6.62 -5.99
N ASN A 191 7.09 -6.06 -5.40
CA ASN A 191 5.95 -5.49 -6.10
C ASN A 191 6.35 -4.15 -6.74
N VAL A 192 6.17 -4.05 -8.05
CA VAL A 192 6.50 -2.88 -8.86
C VAL A 192 5.25 -2.04 -9.09
N GLN A 193 5.34 -0.75 -8.79
CA GLN A 193 4.20 0.16 -8.72
C GLN A 193 4.42 1.40 -9.60
N ILE A 194 3.39 1.75 -10.36
CA ILE A 194 3.35 2.97 -11.16
C ILE A 194 2.64 4.05 -10.35
N LEU A 195 3.31 5.19 -10.19
CA LEU A 195 2.73 6.41 -9.65
C LEU A 195 2.52 7.42 -10.78
N SER A 196 1.30 7.95 -10.91
CA SER A 196 0.94 8.96 -11.92
C SER A 196 0.23 10.16 -11.30
N LEU A 197 0.36 11.31 -11.97
CA LEU A 197 -0.32 12.56 -11.63
C LEU A 197 -1.29 12.92 -12.76
N GLN A 198 -2.53 13.27 -12.41
CA GLN A 198 -3.57 13.61 -13.37
C GLN A 198 -3.11 14.73 -14.33
N ASP A 199 -3.37 14.52 -15.62
CA ASP A 199 -3.01 15.44 -16.72
C ASP A 199 -1.50 15.69 -16.90
N VAL A 200 -0.64 14.78 -16.42
CA VAL A 200 0.82 14.86 -16.61
C VAL A 200 1.31 13.64 -17.39
N PRO A 201 2.01 13.82 -18.53
CA PRO A 201 2.60 12.71 -19.27
C PRO A 201 3.59 11.91 -18.40
N GLN A 202 3.48 10.58 -18.42
CA GLN A 202 4.31 9.72 -17.55
C GLN A 202 5.81 9.90 -17.80
N ALA A 203 6.23 10.08 -19.06
CA ALA A 203 7.63 10.36 -19.39
C ALA A 203 8.16 11.65 -18.72
N THR A 204 7.34 12.71 -18.66
CA THR A 204 7.68 13.96 -17.96
C THR A 204 7.79 13.75 -16.46
N LEU A 205 6.84 13.02 -15.87
CA LEU A 205 6.85 12.74 -14.43
C LEU A 205 8.04 11.86 -14.04
N ASN A 206 8.31 10.77 -14.77
CA ASN A 206 9.45 9.88 -14.54
C ASN A 206 10.78 10.63 -14.66
N LYS A 207 10.88 11.56 -15.62
CA LYS A 207 12.05 12.42 -15.76
C LYS A 207 12.25 13.28 -14.51
N ASN A 208 11.18 13.91 -14.02
CA ASN A 208 11.23 14.73 -12.81
C ASN A 208 11.59 13.90 -11.57
N ALA A 209 10.99 12.70 -11.45
CA ALA A 209 11.23 11.75 -10.39
C ALA A 209 12.72 11.38 -10.28
N ARG A 210 13.37 11.05 -11.40
CA ARG A 210 14.80 10.71 -11.42
C ARG A 210 15.71 11.89 -11.03
N LEU A 211 15.32 13.13 -11.37
CA LEU A 211 16.08 14.32 -10.94
C LEU A 211 16.01 14.50 -9.42
N VAL A 212 14.81 14.38 -8.86
CA VAL A 212 14.57 14.50 -7.42
C VAL A 212 15.25 13.39 -6.64
N ASP A 213 15.06 12.15 -7.05
CA ASP A 213 15.60 10.98 -6.38
C ASP A 213 17.13 11.01 -6.38
N ALA A 214 17.77 11.38 -7.50
CA ALA A 214 19.22 11.54 -7.55
C ALA A 214 19.75 12.59 -6.55
N VAL A 215 19.06 13.73 -6.40
CA VAL A 215 19.44 14.79 -5.45
C VAL A 215 19.29 14.28 -4.01
N LEU A 216 18.14 13.69 -3.70
CA LEU A 216 17.78 13.27 -2.34
C LEU A 216 18.56 12.04 -1.88
N ASN A 217 18.79 11.07 -2.75
CA ASN A 217 19.46 9.83 -2.38
C ASN A 217 20.97 10.01 -2.13
N ASN A 218 21.59 11.04 -2.73
CA ASN A 218 22.98 11.37 -2.45
C ASN A 218 23.13 11.92 -1.03
N GLY A 219 23.78 11.14 -0.16
CA GLY A 219 24.12 11.53 1.21
C GLY A 219 22.92 11.45 2.16
N VAL A 220 22.06 10.44 1.96
CA VAL A 220 21.03 10.05 2.93
C VAL A 220 21.66 9.75 4.28
N VAL A 221 21.04 10.28 5.33
CA VAL A 221 21.36 9.94 6.72
C VAL A 221 20.28 8.96 7.18
N PHE A 222 20.68 7.73 7.47
CA PHE A 222 19.78 6.70 7.95
C PHE A 222 19.69 6.77 9.47
N PRO A 223 18.48 6.73 10.07
CA PRO A 223 18.32 6.82 11.52
C PRO A 223 18.83 5.56 12.22
N GLY A 224 19.43 5.73 13.40
CA GLY A 224 19.98 4.61 14.19
C GLY A 224 18.91 3.64 14.72
N ASP A 225 17.73 4.15 15.06
CA ASP A 225 16.54 3.37 15.42
C ASP A 225 15.37 3.76 14.52
N TYR A 226 15.31 3.17 13.32
CA TYR A 226 14.27 3.48 12.34
C TYR A 226 12.85 3.02 12.74
N LYS A 227 12.70 2.18 13.77
CA LYS A 227 11.35 1.76 14.21
C LYS A 227 10.67 2.82 15.08
N ASN A 228 11.48 3.64 15.75
CA ASN A 228 11.07 4.72 16.64
C ASN A 228 11.62 6.09 16.19
N ASP A 229 11.92 6.24 14.91
CA ASP A 229 12.46 7.48 14.38
C ASP A 229 11.39 8.58 14.28
N LYS A 230 11.88 9.78 13.94
CA LYS A 230 11.06 10.99 13.87
C LYS A 230 10.83 11.36 12.42
N PHE A 231 9.68 10.96 11.89
CA PHE A 231 9.27 11.45 10.59
C PHE A 231 8.85 12.93 10.68
N ARG A 232 9.74 13.86 10.30
CA ARG A 232 9.50 15.30 10.41
C ARG A 232 8.80 15.91 9.20
N THR A 233 8.97 15.35 8.01
CA THR A 233 8.40 15.86 6.75
C THR A 233 6.93 15.47 6.59
N ILE A 234 6.11 15.85 7.58
CA ILE A 234 4.70 15.47 7.67
C ILE A 234 3.76 16.37 6.86
N ASP A 235 4.29 17.51 6.42
CA ASP A 235 3.60 18.53 5.65
C ASP A 235 4.50 19.03 4.50
N LEU A 236 3.88 19.61 3.47
CA LEU A 236 4.58 20.04 2.27
C LEU A 236 5.61 21.17 2.56
N ASN A 237 5.37 22.04 3.53
CA ASN A 237 6.30 23.13 3.86
C ASN A 237 7.61 22.58 4.47
N THR A 238 7.49 21.64 5.40
CA THR A 238 8.63 20.96 6.03
C THR A 238 9.37 20.09 5.02
N LEU A 239 8.66 19.45 4.11
CA LEU A 239 9.28 18.70 3.02
C LEU A 239 10.04 19.60 2.03
N LEU A 240 9.48 20.75 1.65
CA LEU A 240 10.17 21.72 0.79
C LEU A 240 11.43 22.28 1.47
N PHE A 241 11.38 22.48 2.78
CA PHE A 241 12.55 22.85 3.58
C PHE A 241 13.61 21.73 3.58
N PHE A 242 13.19 20.48 3.78
CA PHE A 242 14.10 19.34 3.70
C PHE A 242 14.83 19.30 2.34
N TYR A 243 14.09 19.45 1.24
CA TYR A 243 14.66 19.49 -0.11
C TYR A 243 15.58 20.70 -0.33
N LYS A 244 15.19 21.88 0.14
CA LYS A 244 16.00 23.11 0.12
C LYS A 244 17.36 22.88 0.78
N GLU A 245 17.36 22.36 2.01
CA GLU A 245 18.60 22.09 2.74
C GLU A 245 19.45 21.04 2.01
N TRP A 246 18.81 20.01 1.44
CA TRP A 246 19.50 18.99 0.63
C TRP A 246 20.20 19.55 -0.61
N LEU A 247 19.61 20.55 -1.27
CA LEU A 247 20.23 21.24 -2.40
C LEU A 247 21.42 22.12 -1.97
N LEU A 248 21.32 22.77 -0.81
CA LEU A 248 22.36 23.65 -0.28
C LEU A 248 23.57 22.90 0.29
N LYS A 249 23.55 21.55 0.30
CA LYS A 249 24.68 20.72 0.73
C LYS A 249 25.97 21.07 -0.03
N SER A 250 27.10 21.03 0.67
CA SER A 250 28.41 21.21 0.05
C SER A 250 29.37 20.08 0.43
N PRO A 251 30.42 19.80 -0.37
CA PRO A 251 31.44 18.81 0.01
C PRO A 251 32.21 19.14 1.30
N GLU A 252 32.18 20.40 1.74
CA GLU A 252 32.98 20.91 2.88
C GLU A 252 32.13 21.12 4.14
N ASN A 253 30.80 21.08 4.01
CA ASN A 253 29.87 21.30 5.11
C ASN A 253 28.54 20.60 4.80
N ASN A 254 28.11 19.72 5.70
CA ASN A 254 26.76 19.19 5.69
C ASN A 254 25.79 20.33 6.05
N ASN A 255 24.56 20.25 5.52
CA ASN A 255 23.52 21.18 5.98
C ASN A 255 23.11 20.82 7.42
N VAL A 256 22.44 21.75 8.09
CA VAL A 256 22.04 21.60 9.50
C VAL A 256 21.15 20.39 9.77
N LEU A 257 20.40 19.91 8.77
CA LEU A 257 19.52 18.75 8.92
C LEU A 257 20.31 17.43 8.92
N ARG A 258 21.38 17.33 8.12
CA ARG A 258 22.19 16.11 8.03
C ARG A 258 23.05 15.86 9.28
N GLU A 259 23.32 16.89 10.05
CA GLU A 259 24.04 16.80 11.33
C GLU A 259 23.10 16.42 12.49
N ASP A 260 21.79 16.49 12.28
CA ASP A 260 20.76 16.14 13.25
C ASP A 260 20.10 14.80 12.84
N GLU A 261 20.48 13.71 13.52
CA GLU A 261 19.94 12.36 13.26
C GLU A 261 18.41 12.30 13.35
N SER A 262 17.75 13.25 14.03
CA SER A 262 16.29 13.32 14.07
C SER A 262 15.63 13.77 12.77
N TRP A 263 16.42 14.10 11.74
CA TRP A 263 16.00 14.30 10.36
C TRP A 263 16.45 13.18 9.43
N GLY A 264 17.06 12.12 9.98
CA GLY A 264 17.33 10.91 9.23
C GLY A 264 16.04 10.31 8.69
N THR A 265 16.12 9.65 7.53
CA THR A 265 14.96 9.04 6.87
C THR A 265 15.32 7.63 6.46
N TYR A 266 14.54 6.64 6.87
CA TYR A 266 14.67 5.29 6.32
C TYR A 266 13.98 5.17 4.95
N CYS A 267 14.05 3.98 4.33
CA CYS A 267 13.67 3.77 2.94
C CYS A 267 12.30 4.33 2.55
N ALA A 268 11.26 4.00 3.31
CA ALA A 268 9.90 4.36 2.95
C ALA A 268 9.60 5.84 3.20
N GLU A 269 10.11 6.42 4.28
CA GLU A 269 10.09 7.87 4.50
C GLU A 269 10.79 8.62 3.39
N HIS A 270 11.97 8.14 2.99
CA HIS A 270 12.76 8.75 1.94
C HIS A 270 12.02 8.74 0.60
N LYS A 271 11.43 7.60 0.21
CA LYS A 271 10.65 7.51 -1.02
C LYS A 271 9.33 8.28 -0.96
N THR A 272 8.73 8.43 0.20
CA THR A 272 7.61 9.37 0.39
C THR A 272 8.04 10.82 0.18
N ILE A 273 9.22 11.23 0.64
CA ILE A 273 9.76 12.57 0.38
C ILE A 273 10.02 12.76 -1.12
N VAL A 274 10.69 11.81 -1.76
CA VAL A 274 10.95 11.83 -3.22
C VAL A 274 9.65 11.96 -4.00
N ALA A 275 8.64 11.14 -3.69
CA ALA A 275 7.34 11.16 -4.36
C ALA A 275 6.66 12.53 -4.21
N ASN A 276 6.70 13.12 -3.02
CA ASN A 276 6.06 14.41 -2.78
C ASN A 276 6.82 15.58 -3.43
N VAL A 277 8.15 15.59 -3.46
CA VAL A 277 8.92 16.61 -4.19
C VAL A 277 8.68 16.48 -5.70
N MET A 278 8.75 15.26 -6.25
CA MET A 278 8.59 15.07 -7.70
C MET A 278 7.20 15.43 -8.22
N LEU A 279 6.18 15.40 -7.37
CA LEU A 279 4.80 15.77 -7.70
C LEU A 279 4.50 17.26 -7.50
N ASN A 280 5.27 17.95 -6.65
CA ASN A 280 5.01 19.34 -6.26
C ASN A 280 6.02 20.36 -6.81
N LEU A 281 7.15 19.91 -7.35
CA LEU A 281 8.19 20.78 -7.89
C LEU A 281 8.66 20.31 -9.28
N PRO A 282 8.13 20.90 -10.37
CA PRO A 282 8.76 20.81 -11.67
C PRO A 282 10.17 21.42 -11.63
N HIS A 283 11.14 20.76 -12.26
CA HIS A 283 12.53 21.20 -12.28
C HIS A 283 12.78 22.15 -13.45
N ASN A 284 12.36 23.39 -13.26
CA ASN A 284 12.64 24.53 -14.13
C ASN A 284 12.80 25.80 -13.27
N GLU A 285 13.36 26.86 -13.85
CA GLU A 285 13.64 28.11 -13.13
C GLU A 285 12.38 28.81 -12.61
N GLU A 286 11.27 28.76 -13.36
CA GLU A 286 10.00 29.40 -12.99
C GLU A 286 9.40 28.78 -11.72
N SER A 287 9.34 27.44 -11.65
CA SER A 287 8.82 26.72 -10.50
C SER A 287 9.70 26.91 -9.26
N PHE A 288 11.02 27.00 -9.40
CA PHE A 288 11.90 27.33 -8.28
C PHE A 288 11.64 28.75 -7.75
N LYS A 289 11.44 29.73 -8.65
CA LYS A 289 11.08 31.11 -8.28
C LYS A 289 9.75 31.19 -7.56
N GLU A 290 8.77 30.43 -8.02
CA GLU A 290 7.45 30.39 -7.41
C GLU A 290 7.49 29.79 -6.00
N VAL A 291 8.20 28.69 -5.79
CA VAL A 291 8.16 27.92 -4.53
C VAL A 291 9.13 28.46 -3.47
N PHE A 292 10.32 28.92 -3.88
CA PHE A 292 11.39 29.30 -2.95
C PHE A 292 11.65 30.81 -2.86
N ALA A 293 10.95 31.62 -3.67
CA ALA A 293 11.03 33.08 -3.67
C ALA A 293 12.49 33.58 -3.63
N ASP A 294 12.92 34.19 -2.52
CA ASP A 294 14.23 34.82 -2.36
C ASP A 294 15.42 33.84 -2.53
N ASP A 295 15.23 32.55 -2.23
CA ASP A 295 16.29 31.53 -2.33
C ASP A 295 16.39 30.89 -3.73
N ALA A 296 15.46 31.19 -4.63
CA ALA A 296 15.25 30.44 -5.87
C ALA A 296 16.48 30.38 -6.79
N ASP A 297 17.15 31.52 -7.04
CA ASP A 297 18.30 31.58 -7.93
C ASP A 297 19.48 30.76 -7.40
N ALA A 298 19.72 30.81 -6.08
CA ALA A 298 20.76 30.04 -5.43
C ALA A 298 20.46 28.53 -5.46
N LEU A 299 19.22 28.14 -5.18
CA LEU A 299 18.78 26.74 -5.21
C LEU A 299 18.80 26.17 -6.62
N TRP A 300 18.37 26.93 -7.63
CA TRP A 300 18.43 26.51 -9.02
C TRP A 300 19.87 26.33 -9.51
N ALA A 301 20.78 27.23 -9.10
CA ALA A 301 22.20 27.07 -9.37
C ALA A 301 22.80 25.85 -8.65
N ALA A 302 22.42 25.61 -7.40
CA ALA A 302 22.86 24.46 -6.61
C ALA A 302 22.41 23.14 -7.24
N PHE A 303 21.14 23.04 -7.64
CA PHE A 303 20.59 21.90 -8.38
C PHE A 303 21.39 21.60 -9.65
N LYS A 304 21.62 22.61 -10.51
CA LYS A 304 22.40 22.41 -11.75
C LYS A 304 23.84 21.97 -11.48
N LYS A 305 24.45 22.45 -10.40
CA LYS A 305 25.80 22.04 -9.97
C LYS A 305 25.81 20.59 -9.49
N ASP A 306 24.81 20.19 -8.71
CA ASP A 306 24.64 18.82 -8.24
C ASP A 306 24.40 17.85 -9.41
N PHE A 307 23.49 18.20 -10.31
CA PHE A 307 23.24 17.46 -11.55
C PHE A 307 24.53 17.23 -12.36
N LYS A 308 25.33 18.29 -12.56
CA LYS A 308 26.60 18.17 -13.30
C LYS A 308 27.60 17.26 -12.60
N ARG A 309 27.63 17.27 -11.27
CA ARG A 309 28.50 16.42 -10.46
C ARG A 309 28.13 14.94 -10.62
N HIS A 310 26.84 14.62 -10.62
CA HIS A 310 26.35 13.25 -10.73
C HIS A 310 26.37 12.68 -12.14
N THR A 311 26.04 13.50 -13.13
CA THR A 311 25.89 13.03 -14.52
C THR A 311 27.11 13.29 -15.39
N GLY A 312 28.06 14.11 -14.92
CA GLY A 312 29.21 14.57 -15.70
C GLY A 312 28.87 15.60 -16.80
N ARG A 313 27.60 15.93 -17.02
CA ARG A 313 27.15 16.88 -18.06
C ARG A 313 26.38 18.05 -17.47
N SER A 314 26.44 19.20 -18.14
CA SER A 314 25.62 20.36 -17.76
C SER A 314 24.12 20.08 -17.96
N PHE A 315 23.30 20.64 -17.07
CA PHE A 315 21.85 20.67 -17.20
C PHE A 315 21.44 21.67 -18.29
N LYS A 316 20.54 21.25 -19.20
CA LYS A 316 20.08 22.02 -20.37
C LYS A 316 18.58 22.28 -20.27
N SER A 317 18.04 23.20 -21.07
CA SER A 317 16.59 23.42 -21.17
C SER A 317 15.81 22.16 -21.57
N SER A 318 16.41 21.29 -22.39
CA SER A 318 15.81 19.99 -22.72
C SER A 318 15.71 19.04 -21.53
N ASP A 319 16.39 19.30 -20.41
CA ASP A 319 16.32 18.51 -19.17
C ASP A 319 15.23 19.04 -18.21
N GLU A 320 14.73 20.24 -18.44
CA GLU A 320 13.67 20.82 -17.61
C GLU A 320 12.37 20.03 -17.74
N THR A 321 11.54 20.12 -16.71
CA THR A 321 10.20 19.53 -16.66
C THR A 321 9.17 20.61 -16.43
N TYR A 322 8.02 20.48 -17.07
CA TYR A 322 6.93 21.45 -17.03
C TYR A 322 5.61 20.70 -16.87
N PHE A 323 4.91 20.96 -15.77
CA PHE A 323 3.58 20.43 -15.49
C PHE A 323 2.96 21.25 -14.35
N GLU A 324 1.64 21.16 -14.21
CA GLU A 324 0.95 21.74 -13.06
C GLU A 324 1.19 20.87 -11.81
N PRO A 325 1.85 21.39 -10.77
CA PRO A 325 2.15 20.61 -9.56
C PRO A 325 0.89 20.28 -8.76
N LEU A 326 0.97 19.22 -7.95
CA LEU A 326 -0.14 18.72 -7.16
C LEU A 326 -0.80 19.80 -6.28
N TRP A 327 -0.01 20.59 -5.56
CA TRP A 327 -0.54 21.67 -4.70
C TRP A 327 -1.42 22.68 -5.47
N LYS A 328 -1.10 22.98 -6.75
CA LYS A 328 -1.96 23.87 -7.59
C LYS A 328 -3.28 23.19 -7.95
N LYS A 329 -3.22 21.90 -8.29
CA LYS A 329 -4.42 21.09 -8.56
C LYS A 329 -5.34 21.03 -7.34
N GLU A 330 -4.77 21.03 -6.14
CA GLU A 330 -5.51 21.11 -4.87
C GLU A 330 -5.96 22.53 -4.49
N GLY A 331 -5.68 23.54 -5.33
CA GLY A 331 -6.10 24.93 -5.10
C GLY A 331 -5.29 25.67 -4.04
N LEU A 332 -4.08 25.18 -3.70
CA LEU A 332 -3.15 25.87 -2.82
C LEU A 332 -2.40 26.98 -3.59
N SER A 333 -1.74 27.88 -2.85
CA SER A 333 -1.01 29.03 -3.40
C SER A 333 0.42 29.07 -2.87
N ALA A 334 1.36 29.66 -3.62
CA ALA A 334 2.70 29.99 -3.12
C ALA A 334 2.81 31.42 -2.58
N THR A 335 1.71 32.17 -2.53
CA THR A 335 1.68 33.54 -2.01
C THR A 335 1.36 33.57 -0.51
N GLU A 336 2.33 33.99 0.31
CA GLU A 336 2.12 34.23 1.74
C GLU A 336 1.25 35.47 1.94
N LEU A 337 0.05 35.29 2.46
CA LEU A 337 -0.84 36.39 2.86
C LEU A 337 -0.98 36.37 4.39
N PRO A 338 -1.04 37.53 5.07
CA PRO A 338 -0.97 37.63 6.54
C PRO A 338 -1.96 36.77 7.34
N ASN A 339 -3.03 36.28 6.70
CA ASN A 339 -4.08 35.47 7.33
C ASN A 339 -4.43 34.19 6.53
N VAL A 340 -3.62 33.80 5.54
CA VAL A 340 -3.94 32.64 4.67
C VAL A 340 -3.18 31.41 5.12
N ARG A 341 -3.95 30.37 5.48
CA ARG A 341 -3.44 29.06 5.91
C ARG A 341 -3.16 28.07 4.77
N ASN A 342 -3.27 28.52 3.51
CA ASN A 342 -3.10 27.70 2.30
C ASN A 342 -1.87 28.12 1.47
N CYS A 343 -0.76 28.46 2.13
CA CYS A 343 0.46 28.90 1.46
C CYS A 343 1.56 27.83 1.52
N ILE A 344 2.09 27.46 0.35
CA ILE A 344 3.30 26.66 0.23
C ILE A 344 4.53 27.55 0.24
N ARG A 345 5.46 27.27 1.15
CA ARG A 345 6.83 27.80 1.18
C ARG A 345 7.69 26.93 2.08
N ALA A 346 9.00 26.90 1.83
CA ALA A 346 9.95 26.32 2.77
C ALA A 346 10.05 27.16 4.06
N TRP A 347 10.45 26.51 5.15
CA TRP A 347 10.92 27.21 6.35
C TRP A 347 12.13 28.09 6.01
N LYS A 348 12.22 29.25 6.66
CA LYS A 348 13.33 30.19 6.46
C LYS A 348 14.66 29.59 6.92
N ASN A 349 14.62 28.90 8.05
CA ASN A 349 15.74 28.23 8.70
C ASN A 349 15.22 27.24 9.77
N ILE A 350 16.14 26.48 10.36
CA ILE A 350 15.82 25.49 11.40
C ILE A 350 15.22 26.13 12.67
N GLN A 351 15.53 27.40 12.98
CA GLN A 351 14.96 28.08 14.15
C GLN A 351 13.47 28.38 13.98
N GLU A 352 13.01 28.74 12.77
CA GLU A 352 11.57 28.92 12.47
C GLU A 352 10.80 27.60 12.68
N TYR A 353 11.35 26.49 12.16
CA TYR A 353 10.78 25.15 12.36
C TYR A 353 10.77 24.75 13.83
N ASN A 354 11.89 24.87 14.54
CA ASN A 354 12.00 24.46 15.95
C ASN A 354 11.02 25.23 16.85
N ALA A 355 10.78 26.52 16.58
CA ALA A 355 9.80 27.31 17.32
C ALA A 355 8.37 26.79 17.12
N TYR A 356 8.01 26.40 15.90
CA TYR A 356 6.72 25.77 15.61
C TYR A 356 6.60 24.38 16.27
N ASP A 357 7.61 23.53 16.10
CA ASP A 357 7.62 22.17 16.62
C ASP A 357 7.53 22.15 18.16
N GLN A 358 8.23 23.07 18.82
CA GLN A 358 8.13 23.27 20.27
C GLN A 358 6.71 23.67 20.69
N ALA A 359 6.07 24.61 19.98
CA ALA A 359 4.71 25.04 20.29
C ALA A 359 3.69 23.90 20.06
N ARG A 360 3.90 23.08 19.02
CA ARG A 360 3.09 21.89 18.73
C ARG A 360 3.16 20.87 19.86
N HIS A 361 4.36 20.52 20.31
CA HIS A 361 4.54 19.56 21.41
C HIS A 361 4.11 20.11 22.78
N ALA A 362 4.20 21.41 22.99
CA ALA A 362 3.70 22.08 24.20
C ALA A 362 2.17 22.26 24.21
N GLY A 363 1.47 21.97 23.10
CA GLY A 363 0.02 22.20 22.98
C GLY A 363 -0.37 23.68 22.98
N SER A 364 0.52 24.58 22.55
CA SER A 364 0.36 26.04 22.63
C SER A 364 0.15 26.73 21.27
N LEU A 365 -0.17 25.96 20.22
CA LEU A 365 -0.39 26.47 18.85
C LEU A 365 -1.47 27.57 18.76
N ASP A 366 -2.47 27.56 19.65
CA ASP A 366 -3.51 28.60 19.68
C ASP A 366 -2.95 30.00 19.98
N SER A 367 -1.80 30.07 20.64
CA SER A 367 -1.08 31.30 20.98
C SER A 367 0.18 31.53 20.13
N TYR A 368 0.50 30.62 19.23
CA TYR A 368 1.69 30.70 18.38
C TYR A 368 1.49 31.74 17.27
N THR A 369 2.43 32.67 17.14
CA THR A 369 2.35 33.81 16.21
C THR A 369 3.28 33.69 15.01
N GLY A 370 4.11 32.63 14.98
CA GLY A 370 5.00 32.35 13.85
C GLY A 370 4.29 31.67 12.70
N PHE A 371 5.07 31.30 11.69
CA PHE A 371 4.54 30.59 10.52
C PHE A 371 3.98 29.22 10.88
N THR A 372 2.74 28.96 10.47
CA THR A 372 2.10 27.66 10.62
C THR A 372 2.09 26.96 9.27
N PRO A 373 2.63 25.73 9.17
CA PRO A 373 2.64 24.99 7.91
C PRO A 373 1.23 24.52 7.57
N LEU A 374 1.09 23.96 6.36
CA LEU A 374 -0.11 23.22 5.99
C LEU A 374 -0.38 22.08 6.98
N THR A 375 -1.65 21.69 7.12
CA THR A 375 -2.00 20.51 7.91
C THR A 375 -1.35 19.26 7.31
N PRO A 376 -0.95 18.26 8.12
CA PRO A 376 -0.36 17.02 7.60
C PRO A 376 -1.15 16.44 6.43
N GLY A 377 -0.46 16.10 5.33
CA GLY A 377 -1.05 15.55 4.10
C GLY A 377 -1.64 16.55 3.11
N ALA A 378 -1.87 17.83 3.46
CA ALA A 378 -2.35 18.82 2.50
C ALA A 378 -1.24 19.19 1.50
N GLY A 379 -1.55 19.21 0.20
CA GLY A 379 -0.56 19.38 -0.87
C GLY A 379 0.34 18.17 -1.10
N MET A 380 0.12 17.07 -0.38
CA MET A 380 0.93 15.85 -0.47
C MET A 380 0.20 14.76 -1.25
N ALA A 381 0.97 13.88 -1.88
CA ALA A 381 0.45 12.74 -2.62
C ALA A 381 -0.39 11.82 -1.73
N TRP A 382 0.02 11.67 -0.48
CA TRP A 382 -0.71 11.03 0.62
C TRP A 382 -0.24 11.64 1.94
N ALA A 383 -1.07 11.53 2.97
CA ALA A 383 -0.68 11.90 4.32
C ALA A 383 0.30 10.86 4.91
N PRO A 384 1.26 11.28 5.75
CA PRO A 384 1.91 10.36 6.68
C PRO A 384 0.87 9.60 7.51
N GLU A 385 1.17 8.37 7.86
CA GLU A 385 0.29 7.58 8.71
C GLU A 385 0.51 7.92 10.19
N THR A 386 -0.57 7.87 10.96
CA THR A 386 -0.53 7.94 12.43
C THR A 386 -0.60 6.54 13.05
N THR A 387 -0.30 6.42 14.33
CA THR A 387 -0.53 5.18 15.08
C THR A 387 -2.01 4.72 15.04
N ALA A 388 -2.96 5.64 14.90
CA ALA A 388 -4.36 5.28 14.72
C ALA A 388 -4.61 4.61 13.35
N ASP A 389 -3.93 5.09 12.31
CA ASP A 389 -3.98 4.50 10.97
C ASP A 389 -3.32 3.12 10.97
N LEU A 390 -2.22 2.91 11.71
CA LEU A 390 -1.61 1.58 11.89
C LEU A 390 -2.63 0.56 12.38
N VAL A 391 -3.34 0.86 13.47
CA VAL A 391 -4.34 -0.05 14.05
C VAL A 391 -5.52 -0.26 13.09
N LYS A 392 -6.00 0.81 12.44
CA LYS A 392 -7.10 0.71 11.48
C LYS A 392 -6.71 -0.14 10.26
N ASN A 393 -5.55 0.13 9.66
CA ASN A 393 -5.06 -0.53 8.45
C ASN A 393 -4.83 -2.02 8.72
N PHE A 394 -4.28 -2.37 9.89
CA PHE A 394 -4.16 -3.75 10.31
C PHE A 394 -5.52 -4.42 10.49
N ALA A 395 -6.47 -3.76 11.15
CA ALA A 395 -7.81 -4.30 11.36
C ALA A 395 -8.55 -4.49 10.02
N ASP A 396 -8.47 -3.53 9.11
CA ASP A 396 -9.08 -3.61 7.77
C ASP A 396 -8.50 -4.78 6.95
N ALA A 397 -7.21 -5.08 7.12
CA ALA A 397 -6.54 -6.18 6.40
C ALA A 397 -6.83 -7.55 7.01
N TYR A 398 -6.65 -7.72 8.32
CA TYR A 398 -6.61 -9.05 8.95
C TYR A 398 -7.82 -9.37 9.83
N THR A 399 -8.55 -8.35 10.31
CA THR A 399 -9.69 -8.55 11.21
C THR A 399 -10.90 -7.72 10.81
N SER A 400 -11.13 -7.62 9.50
CA SER A 400 -12.27 -6.90 8.94
C SER A 400 -13.59 -7.53 9.41
N LEU A 401 -14.62 -6.70 9.50
CA LEU A 401 -15.96 -7.13 9.92
C LEU A 401 -16.46 -8.34 9.09
N ARG A 402 -16.15 -8.36 7.79
CA ARG A 402 -16.50 -9.45 6.87
C ARG A 402 -15.83 -10.77 7.21
N ASN A 403 -14.56 -10.73 7.55
CA ASN A 403 -13.75 -11.94 7.68
C ASN A 403 -13.91 -12.57 9.07
N VAL A 404 -14.06 -11.75 10.11
CA VAL A 404 -14.00 -12.23 11.51
C VAL A 404 -15.14 -11.76 12.41
N GLY A 405 -16.03 -10.88 11.93
CA GLY A 405 -17.11 -10.30 12.71
C GLY A 405 -16.65 -9.25 13.73
N GLY A 406 -17.62 -8.64 14.42
CA GLY A 406 -17.38 -7.47 15.28
C GLY A 406 -16.56 -7.79 16.53
N ALA A 407 -16.77 -8.97 17.14
CA ALA A 407 -16.10 -9.35 18.38
C ALA A 407 -14.57 -9.45 18.21
N MET A 408 -14.11 -10.11 17.15
CA MET A 408 -12.68 -10.23 16.87
C MET A 408 -12.07 -8.90 16.45
N CYS A 409 -12.76 -8.11 15.62
CA CYS A 409 -12.32 -6.78 15.23
C CYS A 409 -12.16 -5.85 16.45
N ALA A 410 -13.12 -5.85 17.37
CA ALA A 410 -13.04 -5.09 18.62
C ALA A 410 -11.90 -5.60 19.53
N ALA A 411 -11.71 -6.91 19.65
CA ALA A 411 -10.60 -7.49 20.40
C ALA A 411 -9.23 -7.13 19.79
N THR A 412 -9.09 -7.02 18.47
CA THR A 412 -7.87 -6.52 17.82
C THR A 412 -7.56 -5.11 18.28
N VAL A 413 -8.54 -4.21 18.26
CA VAL A 413 -8.35 -2.85 18.77
C VAL A 413 -7.93 -2.88 20.26
N ALA A 414 -8.51 -3.73 21.10
CA ALA A 414 -8.04 -3.87 22.48
C ALA A 414 -6.59 -4.39 22.57
N GLY A 415 -6.23 -5.36 21.73
CA GLY A 415 -4.94 -6.05 21.72
C GLY A 415 -3.74 -5.17 21.38
N PHE A 416 -3.93 -4.10 20.60
CA PHE A 416 -2.87 -3.14 20.24
C PHE A 416 -2.43 -2.22 21.38
N MET A 417 -3.10 -2.26 22.55
CA MET A 417 -2.81 -1.34 23.66
C MET A 417 -1.32 -1.32 24.06
N PRO A 418 -0.63 -2.47 24.27
CA PRO A 418 0.79 -2.46 24.66
C PRO A 418 1.67 -1.78 23.61
N GLN A 419 1.49 -2.10 22.32
CA GLN A 419 2.29 -1.58 21.21
C GLN A 419 2.05 -0.08 21.03
N VAL A 420 0.81 0.38 21.14
CA VAL A 420 0.47 1.80 21.01
C VAL A 420 0.98 2.59 22.23
N SER A 421 0.85 2.05 23.43
CA SER A 421 1.41 2.64 24.65
C SER A 421 2.92 2.78 24.56
N ASP A 422 3.64 1.77 24.06
CA ASP A 422 5.08 1.87 23.85
C ASP A 422 5.42 2.88 22.75
N ARG A 423 4.76 2.80 21.58
CA ARG A 423 5.04 3.68 20.43
C ARG A 423 4.79 5.15 20.70
N MET A 424 3.71 5.48 21.42
CA MET A 424 3.28 6.87 21.64
C MET A 424 3.60 7.41 23.04
N GLY A 425 3.95 6.54 24.00
CA GLY A 425 4.12 6.94 25.40
C GLY A 425 2.82 7.35 26.09
N ILE A 426 1.66 6.82 25.66
CA ILE A 426 0.35 7.11 26.28
C ILE A 426 -0.05 6.04 27.30
N THR A 427 -0.85 6.42 28.30
CA THR A 427 -1.34 5.48 29.31
C THR A 427 -2.42 4.55 28.76
N PRO A 428 -2.64 3.37 29.37
CA PRO A 428 -3.76 2.50 29.00
C PRO A 428 -5.13 3.21 29.08
N ASP A 429 -5.32 4.10 30.06
CA ASP A 429 -6.56 4.89 30.17
C ASP A 429 -6.73 5.85 28.99
N ASP A 430 -5.66 6.51 28.55
CA ASP A 430 -5.69 7.37 27.38
C ASP A 430 -5.95 6.57 26.10
N TYR A 431 -5.39 5.37 25.98
CA TYR A 431 -5.67 4.45 24.90
C TYR A 431 -7.16 4.08 24.85
N PHE A 432 -7.71 3.59 25.95
CA PHE A 432 -9.10 3.12 25.98
C PHE A 432 -10.12 4.26 25.85
N LYS A 433 -9.80 5.50 26.26
CA LYS A 433 -10.65 6.68 25.96
C LYS A 433 -10.86 6.86 24.44
N LEU A 434 -9.86 6.54 23.63
CA LEU A 434 -9.92 6.65 22.17
C LEU A 434 -10.43 5.34 21.52
N GLY A 435 -10.05 4.18 22.06
CA GLY A 435 -10.36 2.88 21.49
C GLY A 435 -11.77 2.37 21.77
N ILE A 436 -12.33 2.61 22.96
CA ILE A 436 -13.67 2.10 23.33
C ILE A 436 -14.76 2.55 22.37
N PRO A 437 -14.86 3.84 21.97
CA PRO A 437 -15.86 4.27 20.99
C PRO A 437 -15.79 3.50 19.67
N VAL A 438 -14.58 3.19 19.19
CA VAL A 438 -14.36 2.39 17.97
C VAL A 438 -14.86 0.96 18.19
N MET A 439 -14.45 0.31 19.30
CA MET A 439 -14.89 -1.06 19.64
C MET A 439 -16.41 -1.17 19.78
N VAL A 440 -17.07 -0.20 20.42
CA VAL A 440 -18.53 -0.13 20.54
C VAL A 440 -19.17 -0.08 19.15
N LYS A 441 -18.70 0.81 18.27
CA LYS A 441 -19.25 0.96 16.92
C LYS A 441 -19.01 -0.27 16.06
N THR A 442 -17.87 -0.93 16.20
CA THR A 442 -17.61 -2.24 15.59
C THR A 442 -18.64 -3.29 16.01
N MET A 443 -18.95 -3.39 17.31
CA MET A 443 -19.99 -4.30 17.81
C MET A 443 -21.40 -3.91 17.34
N LEU A 444 -21.70 -2.62 17.25
CA LEU A 444 -22.97 -2.12 16.70
C LEU A 444 -23.11 -2.47 15.21
N ALA A 445 -22.03 -2.46 14.42
CA ALA A 445 -22.07 -2.87 13.02
C ALA A 445 -22.44 -4.36 12.89
N ASP A 446 -21.82 -5.24 13.70
CA ASP A 446 -22.17 -6.66 13.75
C ASP A 446 -23.63 -6.86 14.21
N ALA A 447 -24.09 -6.12 15.23
CA ALA A 447 -25.47 -6.16 15.70
C ALA A 447 -26.46 -5.79 14.59
N LYS A 448 -26.17 -4.73 13.82
CA LYS A 448 -27.01 -4.26 12.70
C LYS A 448 -27.11 -5.26 11.56
N MET A 449 -26.16 -6.18 11.43
CA MET A 449 -26.23 -7.28 10.48
C MET A 449 -27.04 -8.47 11.03
N ASN A 450 -26.78 -8.84 12.29
CA ASN A 450 -27.09 -10.20 12.76
C ASN A 450 -28.15 -10.25 13.88
N ALA A 451 -28.30 -9.20 14.71
CA ALA A 451 -29.10 -9.26 15.94
C ALA A 451 -30.61 -9.37 15.68
N VAL A 452 -31.11 -8.94 14.52
CA VAL A 452 -32.52 -9.12 14.12
C VAL A 452 -32.84 -10.60 13.88
N SER A 453 -31.89 -11.36 13.33
CA SER A 453 -32.04 -12.77 12.98
C SER A 453 -31.56 -13.74 14.05
N ASP A 454 -30.76 -13.29 15.01
CA ASP A 454 -30.18 -14.11 16.08
C ASP A 454 -30.60 -13.60 17.46
N ILE A 455 -31.58 -14.27 18.06
CA ILE A 455 -32.10 -13.93 19.40
C ILE A 455 -31.05 -14.08 20.51
N ASN A 456 -30.01 -14.88 20.29
CA ASN A 456 -28.93 -15.10 21.25
C ASN A 456 -27.68 -14.25 20.93
N TRP A 457 -27.77 -13.33 19.94
CA TRP A 457 -26.64 -12.55 19.44
C TRP A 457 -25.85 -11.89 20.58
N LEU A 458 -26.54 -11.23 21.51
CA LEU A 458 -25.89 -10.53 22.62
C LEU A 458 -25.07 -11.49 23.48
N GLN A 459 -25.65 -12.63 23.86
CA GLN A 459 -24.97 -13.62 24.69
C GLN A 459 -23.76 -14.21 23.96
N THR A 460 -23.95 -14.65 22.71
CA THR A 460 -22.89 -15.29 21.91
C THR A 460 -21.75 -14.34 21.62
N LYS A 461 -22.04 -13.09 21.23
CA LYS A 461 -21.01 -12.10 20.91
C LYS A 461 -20.30 -11.55 22.14
N THR A 462 -20.99 -11.43 23.28
CA THR A 462 -20.34 -11.09 24.56
C THR A 462 -19.34 -12.17 24.97
N ALA A 463 -19.71 -13.45 24.88
CA ALA A 463 -18.82 -14.56 25.15
C ALA A 463 -17.62 -14.59 24.19
N THR A 464 -17.87 -14.39 22.89
CA THR A 464 -16.83 -14.36 21.86
C THR A 464 -15.83 -13.23 22.12
N LEU A 465 -16.31 -12.02 22.40
CA LEU A 465 -15.45 -10.86 22.69
C LEU A 465 -14.63 -11.08 23.97
N TYR A 466 -15.22 -11.65 25.01
CA TYR A 466 -14.51 -11.97 26.24
C TYR A 466 -13.32 -12.92 26.00
N ILE A 467 -13.55 -14.01 25.25
CA ILE A 467 -12.49 -14.97 24.90
C ILE A 467 -11.43 -14.32 24.01
N ALA A 468 -11.86 -13.54 23.02
CA ALA A 468 -10.95 -12.86 22.09
C ALA A 468 -10.03 -11.84 22.79
N MET A 469 -10.46 -11.26 23.92
CA MET A 469 -9.64 -10.38 24.76
C MET A 469 -8.73 -11.15 25.75
N GLY A 470 -8.63 -12.48 25.62
CA GLY A 470 -7.78 -13.33 26.45
C GLY A 470 -8.49 -13.99 27.64
N GLY A 471 -9.81 -13.83 27.76
CA GLY A 471 -10.62 -14.54 28.76
C GLY A 471 -10.77 -16.02 28.45
N LYS A 472 -11.16 -16.83 29.43
CA LYS A 472 -11.31 -18.28 29.25
C LYS A 472 -12.79 -18.70 29.21
N ALA A 473 -13.07 -19.80 28.52
CA ALA A 473 -14.42 -20.34 28.43
C ALA A 473 -14.96 -20.79 29.81
N GLU A 474 -14.08 -21.25 30.70
CA GLU A 474 -14.42 -21.66 32.06
C GLU A 474 -14.91 -20.49 32.93
N ASP A 475 -14.41 -19.28 32.67
CA ASP A 475 -14.81 -18.06 33.40
C ASP A 475 -16.28 -17.74 33.11
N ILE A 476 -16.70 -17.92 31.86
CA ILE A 476 -18.09 -17.74 31.42
C ILE A 476 -19.00 -18.78 32.09
N ALA A 477 -18.59 -20.05 32.09
CA ALA A 477 -19.38 -21.14 32.68
C ALA A 477 -19.54 -21.00 34.20
N SER A 478 -18.53 -20.47 34.89
CA SER A 478 -18.52 -20.29 36.34
C SER A 478 -19.04 -18.92 36.80
N GLY A 479 -19.13 -17.94 35.91
CA GLY A 479 -19.42 -16.54 36.23
C GLY A 479 -18.27 -15.78 36.89
N ASN A 480 -17.08 -16.38 36.99
CA ASN A 480 -15.90 -15.81 37.64
C ASN A 480 -14.97 -15.14 36.61
N PHE A 481 -15.41 -14.02 36.06
CA PHE A 481 -14.65 -13.28 35.06
C PHE A 481 -13.39 -12.60 35.63
N ASP A 482 -12.29 -12.59 34.86
CA ASP A 482 -11.16 -11.69 35.10
C ASP A 482 -11.65 -10.22 35.22
N PRO A 483 -11.36 -9.50 36.32
CA PRO A 483 -11.91 -8.18 36.55
C PRO A 483 -11.51 -7.12 35.52
N LYS A 484 -10.29 -7.21 34.96
CA LYS A 484 -9.81 -6.22 33.97
C LYS A 484 -10.49 -6.46 32.63
N ILE A 485 -10.52 -7.71 32.17
CA ILE A 485 -11.20 -8.07 30.93
C ILE A 485 -12.70 -7.78 31.05
N LYS A 486 -13.32 -8.09 32.20
CA LYS A 486 -14.73 -7.80 32.46
C LYS A 486 -15.04 -6.30 32.43
N GLY A 487 -14.18 -5.46 33.02
CA GLY A 487 -14.36 -4.01 33.00
C GLY A 487 -14.35 -3.44 31.58
N LEU A 488 -13.43 -3.91 30.73
CA LEU A 488 -13.38 -3.52 29.32
C LEU A 488 -14.58 -4.08 28.54
N LEU A 489 -14.93 -5.34 28.75
CA LEU A 489 -16.11 -5.98 28.15
C LEU A 489 -17.38 -5.19 28.43
N ASP A 490 -17.58 -4.76 29.68
CA ASP A 490 -18.75 -3.99 30.09
C ASP A 490 -18.76 -2.60 29.45
N ALA A 491 -17.59 -1.95 29.35
CA ALA A 491 -17.47 -0.65 28.70
C ALA A 491 -17.82 -0.69 27.21
N VAL A 492 -17.54 -1.82 26.55
CA VAL A 492 -17.88 -2.04 25.13
C VAL A 492 -19.32 -2.52 24.95
N MET A 493 -19.78 -3.50 25.73
CA MET A 493 -21.07 -4.17 25.50
C MET A 493 -22.27 -3.44 26.11
N SER A 494 -22.10 -2.66 27.20
CA SER A 494 -23.25 -1.96 27.81
C SER A 494 -23.91 -0.95 26.85
N PRO A 495 -23.17 -0.11 26.09
CA PRO A 495 -23.78 0.77 25.08
C PRO A 495 -24.43 -0.01 23.93
N VAL A 496 -23.87 -1.15 23.56
CA VAL A 496 -24.42 -2.03 22.52
C VAL A 496 -25.76 -2.61 22.97
N GLU A 497 -25.83 -3.15 24.18
CA GLU A 497 -27.06 -3.67 24.78
C GLU A 497 -28.15 -2.61 24.87
N GLN A 498 -27.81 -1.38 25.22
CA GLN A 498 -28.76 -0.26 25.25
C GLN A 498 -29.32 0.09 23.85
N ALA A 499 -28.53 -0.10 22.79
CA ALA A 499 -28.95 0.18 21.42
C ALA A 499 -29.76 -0.99 20.79
N LEU A 500 -29.64 -2.21 21.32
CA LEU A 500 -30.28 -3.40 20.75
C LEU A 500 -31.80 -3.26 20.55
N PRO A 501 -32.60 -2.74 21.50
CA PRO A 501 -34.05 -2.61 21.32
C PRO A 501 -34.45 -1.81 20.09
N GLN A 502 -33.64 -0.82 19.69
CA GLN A 502 -33.84 -0.10 18.44
C GLN A 502 -33.39 -0.93 17.24
N ILE A 503 -32.17 -1.48 17.29
CA ILE A 503 -31.57 -2.23 16.17
C ILE A 503 -32.45 -3.39 15.73
N ILE A 504 -33.06 -4.13 16.67
CA ILE A 504 -33.91 -5.28 16.34
C ILE A 504 -35.22 -4.90 15.61
N THR A 505 -35.55 -3.60 15.54
CA THR A 505 -36.70 -3.08 14.78
C THR A 505 -36.31 -2.54 13.40
N GLU A 506 -35.02 -2.44 13.10
CA GLU A 506 -34.49 -1.93 11.84
C GLU A 506 -34.35 -3.07 10.80
N THR A 507 -34.19 -2.70 9.53
CA THR A 507 -33.85 -3.67 8.48
C THR A 507 -32.38 -4.08 8.62
N PRO A 508 -32.06 -5.39 8.62
CA PRO A 508 -30.68 -5.85 8.72
C PRO A 508 -29.82 -5.31 7.58
N LEU A 509 -28.61 -4.87 7.91
CA LEU A 509 -27.62 -4.47 6.91
C LEU A 509 -26.96 -5.72 6.30
N ASN A 510 -26.70 -5.70 5.00
CA ASN A 510 -25.74 -6.63 4.42
C ASN A 510 -24.30 -6.21 4.78
N ILE A 511 -23.32 -7.09 4.52
CA ILE A 511 -21.93 -6.86 4.92
C ILE A 511 -21.33 -5.58 4.32
N ASP A 512 -21.59 -5.26 3.05
CA ASP A 512 -21.06 -4.05 2.41
C ASP A 512 -21.67 -2.77 3.03
N GLN A 513 -22.97 -2.82 3.36
CA GLN A 513 -23.66 -1.74 4.05
C GLN A 513 -23.13 -1.56 5.47
N ALA A 514 -22.84 -2.65 6.19
CA ALA A 514 -22.32 -2.61 7.54
C ALA A 514 -20.89 -2.07 7.60
N GLU A 515 -20.01 -2.48 6.67
CA GLU A 515 -18.65 -1.91 6.55
C GLU A 515 -18.70 -0.41 6.25
N ARG A 516 -19.52 0.03 5.27
CA ARG A 516 -19.70 1.47 4.97
C ARG A 516 -20.24 2.26 6.16
N TRP A 517 -21.20 1.68 6.90
CA TRP A 517 -21.74 2.29 8.11
C TRP A 517 -20.65 2.41 9.19
N LEU A 518 -19.85 1.34 9.40
CA LEU A 518 -18.78 1.33 10.38
C LEU A 518 -17.73 2.39 10.08
N ASP A 519 -17.21 2.44 8.85
CA ASP A 519 -16.23 3.43 8.40
C ASP A 519 -16.73 4.87 8.67
N SER A 520 -18.01 5.13 8.35
CA SER A 520 -18.64 6.43 8.60
C SER A 520 -18.80 6.73 10.09
N ALA A 521 -19.16 5.72 10.90
CA ALA A 521 -19.43 5.88 12.33
C ALA A 521 -18.16 6.16 13.14
N ILE A 522 -17.03 5.54 12.78
CA ILE A 522 -15.76 5.65 13.51
C ILE A 522 -14.91 6.85 13.07
N GLU A 523 -15.22 7.50 11.94
CA GLU A 523 -14.40 8.58 11.38
C GLU A 523 -14.17 9.74 12.37
N VAL A 524 -15.17 10.06 13.20
CA VAL A 524 -15.01 11.09 14.25
C VAL A 524 -14.01 10.65 15.33
N ASP A 525 -14.01 9.37 15.72
CA ASP A 525 -13.10 8.84 16.73
C ASP A 525 -11.68 8.72 16.16
N LEU A 526 -11.55 8.27 14.91
CA LEU A 526 -10.26 8.24 14.20
C LEU A 526 -9.68 9.64 14.06
N LYS A 527 -10.50 10.66 13.76
CA LYS A 527 -10.04 12.06 13.76
C LYS A 527 -9.54 12.52 15.12
N MET A 528 -10.18 12.10 16.22
CA MET A 528 -9.69 12.40 17.56
C MET A 528 -8.38 11.67 17.87
N ALA A 529 -8.27 10.39 17.50
CA ALA A 529 -7.08 9.58 17.70
C ALA A 529 -5.88 10.10 16.88
N ARG A 530 -6.07 10.43 15.59
CA ARG A 530 -5.06 11.04 14.71
C ARG A 530 -4.53 12.38 15.25
N LYS A 531 -5.38 13.15 15.95
CA LYS A 531 -5.00 14.43 16.57
C LYS A 531 -4.26 14.28 17.90
N ARG A 532 -4.18 13.08 18.47
CA ARG A 532 -3.47 12.85 19.74
C ARG A 532 -1.97 13.13 19.52
N ALA A 533 -1.53 14.28 20.02
CA ALA A 533 -0.13 14.64 20.01
C ALA A 533 0.66 13.69 20.92
N VAL A 534 1.83 13.30 20.44
CA VAL A 534 2.85 12.59 21.21
C VAL A 534 3.70 13.64 21.93
N SER A 535 3.69 13.61 23.26
CA SER A 535 4.42 14.58 24.09
C SER A 535 5.85 14.17 24.40
N ALA A 536 6.15 12.88 24.30
CA ALA A 536 7.48 12.34 24.53
C ALA A 536 8.34 12.52 23.26
N PRO A 537 9.50 13.20 23.34
CA PRO A 537 10.27 13.56 22.16
C PRO A 537 10.95 12.37 21.46
N ASP A 538 11.03 11.22 22.11
CA ASP A 538 11.59 9.94 21.65
C ASP A 538 10.52 8.97 21.11
N LYS A 539 9.27 9.42 21.00
CA LYS A 539 8.14 8.59 20.59
C LYS A 539 7.59 9.02 19.23
N THR A 540 6.97 8.09 18.53
CA THR A 540 6.57 8.26 17.14
C THR A 540 5.08 8.61 17.05
N GLN A 541 4.77 9.76 16.44
CA GLN A 541 3.40 10.17 16.13
C GLN A 541 3.02 9.82 14.68
N PHE A 542 3.92 10.15 13.76
CA PHE A 542 3.75 9.98 12.32
C PHE A 542 4.88 9.10 11.79
N TYR A 543 4.58 8.34 10.75
CA TYR A 543 5.55 7.51 10.05
C TYR A 543 5.11 7.30 8.61
N SER A 544 6.03 6.85 7.76
CA SER A 544 5.73 6.40 6.40
C SER A 544 6.19 4.97 6.23
N PRO A 545 5.30 3.99 6.36
CA PRO A 545 5.69 2.57 6.32
C PRO A 545 6.12 2.08 4.93
N PRO A 546 6.91 0.99 4.83
CA PRO A 546 7.19 0.33 3.55
C PRO A 546 5.94 -0.07 2.78
N ALA A 547 4.85 -0.39 3.50
CA ALA A 547 3.57 -0.77 2.91
C ALA A 547 2.76 0.43 2.37
N VAL A 548 3.15 1.68 2.61
CA VAL A 548 2.27 2.85 2.41
C VAL A 548 1.71 2.93 0.99
N THR A 549 2.55 2.70 -0.01
CA THR A 549 2.14 2.77 -1.43
C THR A 549 1.32 1.56 -1.85
N HIS A 550 1.57 0.39 -1.26
CA HIS A 550 0.75 -0.80 -1.43
C HIS A 550 -0.65 -0.61 -0.81
N ARG A 551 -0.73 -0.08 0.41
CA ARG A 551 -2.02 0.26 1.06
C ARG A 551 -2.82 1.28 0.26
N ILE A 552 -2.17 2.26 -0.37
CA ILE A 552 -2.82 3.19 -1.29
C ILE A 552 -3.36 2.45 -2.51
N ALA A 553 -2.56 1.58 -3.13
CA ALA A 553 -2.99 0.77 -4.28
C ALA A 553 -4.18 -0.15 -3.94
N LEU A 554 -4.28 -0.60 -2.68
CA LEU A 554 -5.41 -1.39 -2.17
C LEU A 554 -6.62 -0.54 -1.70
N GLY A 555 -6.50 0.79 -1.67
CA GLY A 555 -7.54 1.70 -1.18
C GLY A 555 -7.73 1.71 0.34
N ILE A 556 -6.77 1.17 1.11
CA ILE A 556 -6.78 1.18 2.58
C ILE A 556 -6.34 2.56 3.09
N HIS A 557 -5.27 3.10 2.50
CA HIS A 557 -4.77 4.44 2.81
C HIS A 557 -5.13 5.41 1.69
N LYS A 558 -5.53 6.64 2.04
CA LYS A 558 -6.00 7.62 1.05
C LYS A 558 -4.84 8.42 0.46
N ALA A 559 -4.80 8.48 -0.86
CA ALA A 559 -4.00 9.43 -1.62
C ALA A 559 -4.85 10.67 -2.03
N SER A 560 -4.17 11.70 -2.52
CA SER A 560 -4.83 12.81 -3.20
C SER A 560 -5.61 12.30 -4.41
N GLN A 561 -6.77 12.90 -4.69
CA GLN A 561 -7.60 12.57 -5.85
C GLN A 561 -6.88 12.75 -7.19
N TYR A 562 -5.80 13.54 -7.25
CA TYR A 562 -5.03 13.74 -8.48
C TYR A 562 -3.94 12.68 -8.69
N ILE A 563 -3.77 11.76 -7.74
CA ILE A 563 -2.72 10.74 -7.76
C ILE A 563 -3.34 9.37 -7.96
N ASN A 564 -2.67 8.55 -8.76
CA ASN A 564 -2.93 7.12 -8.85
C ASN A 564 -1.66 6.35 -8.52
N ILE A 565 -1.79 5.30 -7.71
CA ILE A 565 -0.74 4.31 -7.48
C ILE A 565 -1.32 2.95 -7.79
N ARG A 566 -0.68 2.22 -8.70
CA ARG A 566 -1.09 0.85 -9.06
C ARG A 566 0.10 -0.09 -9.03
N THR A 567 -0.02 -1.19 -8.31
CA THR A 567 0.90 -2.33 -8.45
C THR A 567 0.59 -3.03 -9.77
N VAL A 568 1.63 -3.24 -10.60
CA VAL A 568 1.47 -3.75 -11.98
C VAL A 568 2.21 -5.04 -12.23
N ALA A 569 3.24 -5.35 -11.45
CA ALA A 569 4.05 -6.56 -11.59
C ALA A 569 4.72 -6.92 -10.27
N THR A 570 5.25 -8.14 -10.21
CA THR A 570 6.09 -8.63 -9.13
C THR A 570 7.40 -9.13 -9.73
N ALA A 571 8.50 -8.43 -9.42
CA ALA A 571 9.85 -8.82 -9.79
C ALA A 571 10.32 -9.98 -8.91
N VAL A 572 10.77 -11.06 -9.52
CA VAL A 572 11.24 -12.28 -8.83
C VAL A 572 12.57 -12.70 -9.45
N HIS A 573 13.48 -13.28 -8.66
CA HIS A 573 14.73 -13.78 -9.19
C HIS A 573 14.49 -14.87 -10.25
N SER A 574 15.22 -14.82 -11.36
CA SER A 574 14.94 -15.69 -12.53
C SER A 574 15.05 -17.18 -12.25
N GLU A 575 15.87 -17.60 -11.28
CA GLU A 575 16.05 -19.02 -10.91
C GLU A 575 14.87 -19.58 -10.08
N GLU A 576 14.04 -18.71 -9.53
CA GLU A 576 12.84 -19.07 -8.75
C GLU A 576 11.60 -19.14 -9.63
N VAL A 577 11.75 -18.83 -10.91
CA VAL A 577 10.67 -18.70 -11.88
C VAL A 577 10.84 -19.73 -12.98
N THR A 578 9.80 -20.49 -13.23
CA THR A 578 9.68 -21.28 -14.46
C THR A 578 8.88 -20.52 -15.51
N THR A 579 9.29 -20.67 -16.76
CA THR A 579 8.50 -20.21 -17.90
C THR A 579 7.67 -21.37 -18.39
N GLN A 580 6.36 -21.17 -18.48
CA GLN A 580 5.46 -22.14 -19.11
C GLN A 580 5.68 -22.08 -20.64
N VAL A 581 6.81 -22.60 -21.12
CA VAL A 581 7.12 -22.69 -22.56
C VAL A 581 6.38 -23.88 -23.14
N GLY A 582 5.44 -23.62 -24.05
CA GLY A 582 4.76 -24.67 -24.84
C GLY A 582 3.38 -25.09 -24.36
N GLU A 583 2.89 -24.57 -23.23
CA GLU A 583 1.48 -24.61 -22.89
C GLU A 583 0.96 -23.18 -22.86
N VAL A 584 0.15 -22.86 -23.87
CA VAL A 584 -0.86 -21.82 -23.75
C VAL A 584 -1.62 -22.14 -22.46
N GLY A 585 -1.34 -21.41 -21.37
CA GLY A 585 -1.78 -21.75 -20.02
C GLY A 585 -3.25 -22.14 -20.03
N TYR A 586 -3.65 -23.21 -19.36
CA TYR A 586 -5.01 -23.72 -19.44
C TYR A 586 -5.76 -23.58 -18.11
N THR A 587 -7.08 -23.46 -18.18
CA THR A 587 -7.97 -23.65 -17.03
C THR A 587 -8.53 -25.06 -17.07
N GLU A 588 -8.66 -25.72 -15.93
CA GLU A 588 -9.31 -27.02 -15.86
C GLU A 588 -10.84 -26.88 -15.84
N HIS A 589 -11.52 -27.72 -16.63
CA HIS A 589 -12.99 -27.79 -16.68
C HIS A 589 -13.44 -29.22 -16.41
N VAL A 590 -14.24 -29.42 -15.36
CA VAL A 590 -14.86 -30.72 -15.07
C VAL A 590 -16.13 -30.84 -15.90
N VAL A 591 -16.13 -31.78 -16.84
CA VAL A 591 -17.23 -32.03 -17.78
C VAL A 591 -18.50 -32.37 -17.02
N VAL A 592 -19.57 -31.62 -17.28
CA VAL A 592 -20.92 -31.86 -16.78
C VAL A 592 -21.85 -32.33 -17.90
N ARG A 593 -23.06 -32.77 -17.50
CA ARG A 593 -24.04 -33.24 -18.47
C ARG A 593 -24.45 -32.13 -19.43
N GLY A 594 -24.21 -32.33 -20.71
CA GLY A 594 -24.60 -31.41 -21.79
C GLY A 594 -23.44 -30.64 -22.42
N ASP A 595 -22.22 -30.78 -21.90
CA ASP A 595 -21.06 -30.17 -22.49
C ASP A 595 -20.71 -30.75 -23.86
N THR A 596 -20.20 -29.87 -24.70
CA THR A 596 -19.58 -30.20 -25.99
C THR A 596 -18.37 -29.30 -26.15
N LEU A 597 -17.33 -29.74 -26.86
CA LEU A 597 -16.15 -28.87 -27.09
C LEU A 597 -16.52 -27.54 -27.77
N PHE A 598 -17.54 -27.55 -28.62
CA PHE A 598 -18.10 -26.33 -29.23
C PHE A 598 -18.80 -25.42 -28.21
N GLY A 599 -19.57 -26.00 -27.28
CA GLY A 599 -20.23 -25.27 -26.20
C GLY A 599 -19.21 -24.66 -25.23
N LEU A 600 -18.19 -25.45 -24.84
CA LEU A 600 -17.09 -24.99 -24.00
C LEU A 600 -16.26 -23.91 -24.70
N SER A 601 -15.98 -24.07 -26.00
CA SER A 601 -15.33 -23.01 -26.79
C SER A 601 -16.14 -21.71 -26.78
N ARG A 602 -17.47 -21.76 -26.92
CA ARG A 602 -18.29 -20.55 -26.82
C ARG A 602 -18.25 -19.92 -25.43
N TYR A 603 -18.25 -20.75 -24.40
CA TYR A 603 -18.21 -20.31 -23.01
C TYR A 603 -16.88 -19.63 -22.68
N TYR A 604 -15.76 -20.29 -22.99
CA TYR A 604 -14.42 -19.82 -22.62
C TYR A 604 -13.83 -18.80 -23.61
N TYR A 605 -14.14 -18.90 -24.91
CA TYR A 605 -13.50 -18.08 -25.96
C TYR A 605 -14.47 -17.12 -26.66
N GLY A 606 -15.76 -17.10 -26.26
CA GLY A 606 -16.79 -16.27 -26.89
C GLY A 606 -17.18 -16.70 -28.32
N ASN A 607 -16.60 -17.76 -28.87
CA ASN A 607 -16.91 -18.28 -30.20
C ASN A 607 -16.76 -19.80 -30.27
N ALA A 608 -17.44 -20.45 -31.23
CA ALA A 608 -17.38 -21.90 -31.39
C ALA A 608 -16.16 -22.40 -32.15
N SER A 609 -15.35 -21.54 -32.78
CA SER A 609 -14.27 -21.96 -33.67
C SER A 609 -13.03 -22.48 -32.94
N GLY A 610 -12.85 -22.18 -31.65
CA GLY A 610 -11.70 -22.65 -30.85
C GLY A 610 -11.86 -24.05 -30.23
N TRP A 611 -12.91 -24.80 -30.60
CA TRP A 611 -13.13 -26.16 -30.10
C TRP A 611 -11.96 -27.10 -30.44
N ASP A 612 -11.29 -26.87 -31.56
CA ASP A 612 -10.14 -27.63 -32.03
C ASP A 612 -8.96 -27.48 -31.07
N ARG A 613 -8.71 -26.28 -30.57
CA ARG A 613 -7.67 -25.98 -29.56
C ARG A 613 -7.92 -26.74 -28.26
N ILE A 614 -9.17 -26.78 -27.79
CA ILE A 614 -9.54 -27.58 -26.61
C ILE A 614 -9.29 -29.06 -26.90
N TYR A 615 -9.66 -29.57 -28.07
CA TYR A 615 -9.41 -30.97 -28.43
C TYR A 615 -7.91 -31.31 -28.46
N GLN A 616 -7.09 -30.45 -29.08
CA GLN A 616 -5.64 -30.67 -29.18
C GLN A 616 -4.97 -30.73 -27.80
N ALA A 617 -5.39 -29.90 -26.85
CA ALA A 617 -4.86 -29.88 -25.49
C ALA A 617 -5.21 -31.10 -24.63
N ASN A 618 -6.14 -31.95 -25.09
CA ASN A 618 -6.69 -33.08 -24.35
C ASN A 618 -6.61 -34.39 -25.13
N GLN A 619 -5.73 -34.51 -26.13
CA GLN A 619 -5.62 -35.74 -26.95
C GLN A 619 -5.14 -36.96 -26.16
N ASP A 620 -4.52 -36.73 -25.00
CA ASP A 620 -4.14 -37.77 -24.04
C ASP A 620 -5.37 -38.41 -23.36
N ILE A 621 -6.49 -37.70 -23.28
CA ILE A 621 -7.70 -38.15 -22.57
C ILE A 621 -8.97 -38.22 -23.45
N LEU A 622 -8.98 -37.59 -24.63
CA LEU A 622 -10.10 -37.60 -25.58
C LEU A 622 -9.76 -38.40 -26.85
N SER A 623 -10.41 -39.55 -27.01
CA SER A 623 -10.27 -40.39 -28.23
C SER A 623 -10.90 -39.76 -29.48
N SER A 624 -11.85 -38.84 -29.32
CA SER A 624 -12.43 -38.02 -30.38
C SER A 624 -13.03 -36.74 -29.80
N PRO A 625 -13.30 -35.70 -30.62
CA PRO A 625 -13.91 -34.44 -30.15
C PRO A 625 -15.28 -34.58 -29.47
N ASN A 626 -15.94 -35.73 -29.63
CA ASN A 626 -17.25 -36.03 -29.06
C ASN A 626 -17.20 -37.05 -27.90
N ALA A 627 -16.00 -37.51 -27.52
CA ALA A 627 -15.81 -38.55 -26.49
C ALA A 627 -15.66 -37.96 -25.08
N LEU A 628 -16.60 -37.11 -24.69
CA LEU A 628 -16.62 -36.45 -23.38
C LEU A 628 -17.35 -37.33 -22.36
N GLU A 629 -16.73 -37.58 -21.21
CA GLU A 629 -17.34 -38.31 -20.08
C GLU A 629 -17.63 -37.36 -18.91
N ILE A 630 -18.79 -37.51 -18.27
CA ILE A 630 -19.15 -36.68 -17.10
C ILE A 630 -18.16 -36.92 -15.96
N GLY A 631 -17.63 -35.84 -15.39
CA GLY A 631 -16.60 -35.87 -14.35
C GLY A 631 -15.16 -35.88 -14.90
N GLN A 632 -14.98 -35.95 -16.22
CA GLN A 632 -13.67 -35.83 -16.86
C GLN A 632 -13.15 -34.39 -16.74
N VAL A 633 -11.88 -34.22 -16.39
CA VAL A 633 -11.24 -32.89 -16.32
C VAL A 633 -10.56 -32.59 -17.66
N LEU A 634 -10.94 -31.48 -18.30
CA LEU A 634 -10.35 -31.00 -19.54
C LEU A 634 -9.45 -29.80 -19.29
N ARG A 635 -8.31 -29.77 -19.96
CA ARG A 635 -7.46 -28.59 -20.13
C ARG A 635 -8.10 -27.64 -21.14
N ILE A 636 -8.47 -26.44 -20.74
CA ILE A 636 -8.98 -25.38 -21.62
C ILE A 636 -7.89 -24.33 -21.83
N PRO A 637 -7.14 -24.37 -22.95
CA PRO A 637 -6.08 -23.38 -23.20
C PRO A 637 -6.62 -21.96 -23.18
N GLN A 638 -5.94 -21.02 -22.53
CA GLN A 638 -6.30 -19.60 -22.56
C GLN A 638 -6.02 -19.04 -23.96
N VAL A 639 -6.59 -17.88 -24.31
CA VAL A 639 -6.49 -17.32 -25.68
C VAL A 639 -5.92 -15.93 -25.64
#